data_AF-A0A925RS90-F1
#
_entry.id   AF-A0A925RS90-F1
#
_cell.length_a   1.000
_cell.length_b   1.000
_cell.length_c   1.000
_cell.angle_alpha   90.00
_cell.angle_beta   90.00
_cell.angle_gamma   90.00
#
_symmetry.space_group_name_H-M   'P 1'
#
loop_
_entity.id
_entity.type
_entity.pdbx_description
1 polymer ?
#
loop_
_entity_poly.entity_id
_entity_poly.type
_entity_poly.pdbx_seq_one_letter_code
_entity_poly.pdbx_strand_id
1 'polypeptide(L)'
;MAEFRAVREKIAEMVRASPNEMLAQRYQEGLVEFDKALAVVREYLEALGLMPREADHRIEDAVLMKRGQPVFVAANEVRGETDLPLLPVEMPVTAEPAAGKANGRVFRSFCWLLLFLTIAGFGGWAYFKLEEERKLMDDARVAFLERQGAIFIDNRRWPEAEESFDEIEKIYPDSELVVQGRRSIEAGMVEEQSQFIGYWKGEAIASFETGRWADAESAARQVLGKYPDEKEIILLMGKIGSAKQEEERLAAFNDVRKQVEERKFDAALSGVRELIDKDGNDKEALALLNEVRAAKEKAEADLVLARGLLDRAAERDTGQFDEEAMNWLREAVSLAPDDKLILAKYEKMAAYTRTIRIPEDVKTVQEALAAARDRDRLVLAEGTWEGPFLIGAAVELEGVSGKTIVQCPAGAGSVISIRAGVKGARVSGLTIRHLSFDAGDERFSLVLVGGAHADFSDCHFMQGSGHGLAVMERGHAKVVRCRFSENGWNGMAVMGLGSLLEADGNNLNGNFQNGIESWNEAAVILRKNTCTGNSRNGIHADNGSASAAVFENELSGNGEFGLVIGSAGSGQVTGNKLFKNFLGGMVVKAKAGNVTVKDNEIRANGGPGLVLDKGISETAYLENRISGNAGEQVMTGLDLSSDK
;
A
#
# COMPACT_ATOMS: atom_id res chain seq x y z
N MET A 1 6.66 -6.57 -65.15
CA MET A 1 6.94 -8.03 -65.09
C MET A 1 8.39 -8.40 -65.39
N ALA A 2 8.97 -8.04 -66.55
CA ALA A 2 10.36 -8.41 -66.87
C ALA A 2 11.39 -7.92 -65.82
N GLU A 3 11.26 -6.67 -65.37
CA GLU A 3 12.13 -6.08 -64.34
C GLU A 3 12.00 -6.80 -62.99
N PHE A 4 10.78 -7.14 -62.57
CA PHE A 4 10.57 -7.93 -61.34
C PHE A 4 11.26 -9.31 -61.40
N ARG A 5 11.32 -9.97 -62.57
CA ARG A 5 12.10 -11.21 -62.73
C ARG A 5 13.61 -10.96 -62.59
N ALA A 6 14.12 -9.83 -63.09
CA ALA A 6 15.53 -9.46 -62.93
C ALA A 6 15.89 -9.08 -61.48
N VAL A 7 14.97 -8.46 -60.74
CA VAL A 7 15.12 -8.24 -59.28
C VAL A 7 15.10 -9.57 -58.53
N ARG A 8 14.14 -10.46 -58.83
CA ARG A 8 14.04 -11.80 -58.24
C ARG A 8 15.33 -12.61 -58.42
N GLU A 9 15.89 -12.63 -59.63
CA GLU A 9 17.11 -13.38 -59.92
C GLU A 9 18.32 -12.83 -59.14
N LYS A 10 18.43 -11.50 -58.98
CA LYS A 10 19.45 -10.89 -58.11
C LYS A 10 19.30 -11.30 -56.64
N ILE A 11 18.07 -11.38 -56.12
CA ILE A 11 17.85 -11.85 -54.73
C ILE A 11 18.26 -13.33 -54.63
N ALA A 12 17.87 -14.17 -55.59
CA ALA A 12 18.29 -15.57 -55.65
C ALA A 12 19.82 -15.74 -55.85
N GLU A 13 20.50 -14.78 -56.49
CA GLU A 13 21.97 -14.73 -56.59
C GLU A 13 22.61 -14.37 -55.24
N MET A 14 22.04 -13.43 -54.47
CA MET A 14 22.48 -13.12 -53.11
C MET A 14 22.35 -14.33 -52.15
N VAL A 15 21.28 -15.13 -52.26
CA VAL A 15 21.16 -16.42 -51.54
C VAL A 15 22.37 -17.32 -51.83
N ARG A 16 22.70 -17.50 -53.12
CA ARG A 16 23.78 -18.38 -53.60
C ARG A 16 25.19 -17.88 -53.26
N ALA A 17 25.37 -16.57 -53.09
CA ALA A 17 26.65 -15.92 -52.83
C ALA A 17 26.86 -15.52 -51.34
N SER A 18 25.98 -15.96 -50.44
CA SER A 18 26.00 -15.54 -49.03
C SER A 18 27.27 -15.99 -48.28
N PRO A 19 27.89 -15.12 -47.45
CA PRO A 19 29.10 -15.45 -46.70
C PRO A 19 28.84 -16.27 -45.42
N ASN A 20 27.59 -16.38 -44.96
CA ASN A 20 27.22 -17.28 -43.86
C ASN A 20 25.76 -17.78 -43.99
N GLU A 21 25.42 -18.82 -43.23
CA GLU A 21 24.13 -19.52 -43.31
C GLU A 21 22.94 -18.66 -42.84
N MET A 22 23.14 -17.80 -41.84
CA MET A 22 22.14 -16.82 -41.40
C MET A 22 21.80 -15.85 -42.55
N LEU A 23 22.80 -15.27 -43.21
CA LEU A 23 22.59 -14.38 -44.36
C LEU A 23 21.95 -15.12 -45.54
N ALA A 24 22.25 -16.41 -45.73
CA ALA A 24 21.65 -17.22 -46.79
C ALA A 24 20.14 -17.40 -46.55
N GLN A 25 19.76 -17.76 -45.32
CA GLN A 25 18.37 -17.83 -44.89
C GLN A 25 17.67 -16.46 -45.01
N ARG A 26 18.29 -15.37 -44.58
CA ARG A 26 17.75 -14.00 -44.70
C ARG A 26 17.46 -13.59 -46.15
N TYR A 27 18.37 -13.88 -47.09
CA TYR A 27 18.11 -13.63 -48.51
C TYR A 27 17.01 -14.54 -49.07
N GLN A 28 16.85 -15.76 -48.53
CA GLN A 28 15.85 -16.73 -48.98
C GLN A 28 14.45 -16.40 -48.44
N GLU A 29 14.34 -15.89 -47.22
CA GLU A 29 13.11 -15.29 -46.67
C GLU A 29 12.73 -14.03 -47.48
N GLY A 30 13.69 -13.15 -47.75
CA GLY A 30 13.48 -11.98 -48.62
C GLY A 30 13.02 -12.35 -50.04
N LEU A 31 13.47 -13.48 -50.59
CA LEU A 31 12.98 -14.02 -51.86
C LEU A 31 11.52 -14.51 -51.77
N VAL A 32 11.13 -15.13 -50.64
CA VAL A 32 9.75 -15.58 -50.39
C VAL A 32 8.80 -14.40 -50.22
N GLU A 33 9.16 -13.36 -49.47
CA GLU A 33 8.34 -12.15 -49.35
C GLU A 33 8.25 -11.37 -50.67
N PHE A 34 9.34 -11.33 -51.45
CA PHE A 34 9.31 -10.76 -52.81
C PHE A 34 8.34 -11.53 -53.72
N ASP A 35 8.33 -12.86 -53.67
CA ASP A 35 7.40 -13.68 -54.47
C ASP A 35 5.94 -13.55 -54.01
N LYS A 36 5.68 -13.41 -52.69
CA LYS A 36 4.34 -13.07 -52.16
C LYS A 36 3.88 -11.70 -52.65
N ALA A 37 4.71 -10.67 -52.56
CA ALA A 37 4.38 -9.33 -53.04
C ALA A 37 4.13 -9.32 -54.55
N LEU A 38 4.93 -10.07 -55.32
CA LEU A 38 4.74 -10.23 -56.76
C LEU A 38 3.43 -10.97 -57.09
N ALA A 39 3.00 -11.93 -56.28
CA ALA A 39 1.71 -12.60 -56.42
C ALA A 39 0.52 -11.65 -56.17
N VAL A 40 0.58 -10.80 -55.14
CA VAL A 40 -0.47 -9.78 -54.88
C VAL A 40 -0.55 -8.76 -56.01
N VAL A 41 0.60 -8.29 -56.53
CA VAL A 41 0.65 -7.41 -57.71
C VAL A 41 0.09 -8.11 -58.95
N ARG A 42 0.32 -9.43 -59.09
CA ARG A 42 -0.23 -10.23 -60.18
C ARG A 42 -1.76 -10.31 -60.08
N GLU A 43 -2.30 -10.65 -58.92
CA GLU A 43 -3.75 -10.73 -58.67
C GLU A 43 -4.45 -9.39 -58.92
N TYR A 44 -3.84 -8.27 -58.50
CA TYR A 44 -4.36 -6.93 -58.74
C TYR A 44 -4.42 -6.58 -60.25
N LEU A 45 -3.37 -6.91 -61.00
CA LEU A 45 -3.34 -6.71 -62.47
C LEU A 45 -4.30 -7.65 -63.21
N GLU A 46 -4.52 -8.86 -62.70
CA GLU A 46 -5.54 -9.79 -63.22
C GLU A 46 -6.97 -9.30 -62.90
N ALA A 47 -7.20 -8.71 -61.73
CA ALA A 47 -8.48 -8.07 -61.37
C ALA A 47 -8.79 -6.83 -62.23
N LEU A 48 -7.77 -6.11 -62.71
CA LEU A 48 -7.90 -5.04 -63.69
C LEU A 48 -8.04 -5.53 -65.15
N GLY A 49 -8.00 -6.85 -65.40
CA GLY A 49 -8.04 -7.42 -66.75
C GLY A 49 -6.77 -7.19 -67.59
N LEU A 50 -5.68 -6.75 -66.95
CA LEU A 50 -4.39 -6.47 -67.59
C LEU A 50 -3.49 -7.72 -67.67
N MET A 51 -3.87 -8.81 -66.99
CA MET A 51 -3.35 -10.16 -67.19
C MET A 51 -4.48 -11.21 -67.12
N PRO A 52 -4.35 -12.36 -67.80
CA PRO A 52 -5.31 -13.46 -67.71
C PRO A 52 -5.11 -14.27 -66.42
N ARG A 53 -6.22 -14.63 -65.75
CA ARG A 53 -6.21 -15.44 -64.53
C ARG A 53 -5.80 -16.89 -64.80
N GLU A 54 -4.85 -17.36 -64.01
CA GLU A 54 -4.69 -18.79 -63.68
C GLU A 54 -5.52 -19.06 -62.42
N ALA A 55 -6.11 -20.26 -62.28
CA ALA A 55 -7.01 -20.57 -61.18
C ALA A 55 -6.51 -21.78 -60.40
N ASP A 56 -6.51 -21.72 -59.05
CA ASP A 56 -7.30 -22.70 -58.32
C ASP A 56 -7.66 -22.38 -56.85
N HIS A 57 -8.76 -23.02 -56.42
CA HIS A 57 -9.18 -23.42 -55.06
C HIS A 57 -9.41 -22.39 -53.94
N ARG A 58 -10.44 -22.68 -53.12
CA ARG A 58 -10.83 -21.96 -51.89
C ARG A 58 -10.60 -22.81 -50.65
N ILE A 59 -10.45 -22.17 -49.49
CA ILE A 59 -10.93 -22.69 -48.20
C ILE A 59 -11.77 -21.58 -47.55
N GLU A 60 -12.93 -21.94 -46.99
CA GLU A 60 -13.80 -21.05 -46.22
C GLU A 60 -13.75 -21.49 -44.75
N ASP A 61 -13.65 -20.55 -43.81
CA ASP A 61 -13.98 -20.83 -42.40
C ASP A 61 -14.41 -19.56 -41.67
N ALA A 62 -15.50 -19.62 -40.91
CA ALA A 62 -16.09 -18.47 -40.22
C ALA A 62 -16.95 -18.90 -39.02
N VAL A 63 -16.40 -18.78 -37.81
CA VAL A 63 -17.08 -19.14 -36.56
C VAL A 63 -17.34 -17.90 -35.70
N LEU A 64 -18.62 -17.59 -35.47
CA LEU A 64 -19.06 -16.39 -34.75
C LEU A 64 -19.42 -16.72 -33.28
N MET A 65 -18.53 -16.38 -32.33
CA MET A 65 -18.79 -16.56 -30.90
C MET A 65 -19.74 -15.49 -30.32
N LYS A 66 -20.78 -15.92 -29.59
CA LYS A 66 -21.72 -15.03 -28.90
C LYS A 66 -21.26 -14.70 -27.47
N ARG A 67 -21.35 -13.44 -27.07
CA ARG A 67 -21.36 -13.03 -25.65
C ARG A 67 -22.76 -13.20 -25.05
N GLY A 68 -22.82 -13.42 -23.73
CA GLY A 68 -24.05 -13.35 -22.94
C GLY A 68 -23.75 -13.01 -21.48
N GLN A 69 -24.52 -12.08 -20.90
CA GLN A 69 -24.56 -11.74 -19.48
C GLN A 69 -25.97 -11.20 -19.11
N PRO A 70 -26.33 -11.09 -17.81
CA PRO A 70 -27.67 -11.52 -17.35
C PRO A 70 -28.75 -10.44 -17.20
N VAL A 71 -29.90 -10.88 -16.68
CA VAL A 71 -31.23 -10.24 -16.67
C VAL A 71 -31.44 -9.29 -15.47
N PHE A 72 -32.21 -8.22 -15.70
CA PHE A 72 -32.77 -7.32 -14.66
C PHE A 72 -34.17 -7.77 -14.19
N VAL A 73 -34.48 -7.55 -12.91
CA VAL A 73 -35.85 -7.34 -12.40
C VAL A 73 -35.80 -6.23 -11.34
N ALA A 74 -36.84 -5.39 -11.26
CA ALA A 74 -36.97 -4.28 -10.31
C ALA A 74 -38.40 -4.24 -9.71
N ALA A 75 -38.59 -3.50 -8.61
CA ALA A 75 -39.90 -3.21 -8.02
C ALA A 75 -39.90 -1.83 -7.32
N ASN A 76 -41.06 -1.14 -7.37
CA ASN A 76 -41.29 0.26 -6.98
C ASN A 76 -41.94 0.35 -5.56
N GLU A 77 -41.67 1.39 -4.73
CA GLU A 77 -42.48 2.62 -4.45
C GLU A 77 -43.87 2.38 -3.74
N VAL A 78 -44.54 3.28 -2.96
CA VAL A 78 -44.32 4.68 -2.47
C VAL A 78 -45.31 5.08 -1.32
N ARG A 79 -44.91 6.00 -0.39
CA ARG A 79 -45.69 6.91 0.54
C ARG A 79 -46.82 6.34 1.46
N GLY A 80 -47.29 7.02 2.53
CA GLY A 80 -46.86 8.25 3.25
C GLY A 80 -47.97 8.94 4.10
N GLU A 81 -47.58 9.78 5.09
CA GLU A 81 -48.30 10.96 5.71
C GLU A 81 -49.65 10.74 6.50
N THR A 82 -50.13 11.53 7.50
CA THR A 82 -49.68 12.65 8.41
C THR A 82 -50.66 12.87 9.63
N ASP A 83 -50.39 13.88 10.51
CA ASP A 83 -51.34 14.65 11.40
C ASP A 83 -51.79 14.05 12.79
N LEU A 84 -52.23 14.77 13.87
CA LEU A 84 -52.17 16.17 14.40
C LEU A 84 -52.47 16.19 15.97
N PRO A 85 -52.32 17.31 16.76
CA PRO A 85 -52.23 17.29 18.26
C PRO A 85 -53.10 18.30 19.11
N LEU A 86 -52.89 18.29 20.45
CA LEU A 86 -52.97 19.40 21.47
C LEU A 86 -54.29 19.85 22.18
N LEU A 87 -54.13 20.69 23.23
CA LEU A 87 -55.07 21.15 24.30
C LEU A 87 -55.75 22.52 24.02
N PRO A 88 -56.81 22.92 24.78
CA PRO A 88 -56.74 24.13 25.66
C PRO A 88 -57.60 24.09 26.98
N VAL A 89 -57.92 25.26 27.58
CA VAL A 89 -58.35 25.52 29.00
C VAL A 89 -59.45 26.61 29.11
N GLU A 90 -60.33 26.63 30.15
CA GLU A 90 -60.92 27.85 30.82
C GLU A 90 -61.94 27.60 32.00
N MET A 91 -62.42 28.67 32.69
CA MET A 91 -63.41 28.77 33.83
C MET A 91 -64.24 30.10 33.73
N PRO A 92 -65.19 30.54 34.62
CA PRO A 92 -65.82 30.00 35.87
C PRO A 92 -67.39 30.12 35.93
N VAL A 93 -68.03 30.31 37.11
CA VAL A 93 -69.51 30.17 37.39
C VAL A 93 -70.12 31.31 38.28
N THR A 94 -71.46 31.48 38.32
CA THR A 94 -72.26 32.56 39.00
C THR A 94 -73.37 32.07 39.99
N ALA A 95 -74.06 32.95 40.75
CA ALA A 95 -75.08 32.62 41.81
C ALA A 95 -76.16 33.72 42.12
N GLU A 96 -77.25 33.39 42.87
CA GLU A 96 -78.45 34.24 43.16
C GLU A 96 -79.12 34.05 44.58
N PRO A 97 -80.15 34.84 45.05
CA PRO A 97 -80.34 35.20 46.49
C PRO A 97 -81.74 35.15 47.23
N ALA A 98 -81.72 35.40 48.56
CA ALA A 98 -82.72 36.07 49.46
C ALA A 98 -84.05 35.40 50.00
N ALA A 99 -84.63 35.93 51.11
CA ALA A 99 -85.78 35.36 51.89
C ALA A 99 -86.54 36.34 52.87
N GLY A 100 -87.67 35.92 53.52
CA GLY A 100 -88.48 36.71 54.50
C GLY A 100 -89.41 35.91 55.49
N LYS A 101 -89.92 36.53 56.60
CA LYS A 101 -90.64 35.92 57.79
C LYS A 101 -91.65 36.95 58.42
N ALA A 102 -92.52 36.79 59.45
CA ALA A 102 -92.87 35.82 60.55
C ALA A 102 -94.42 35.91 60.89
N ASN A 103 -95.10 35.80 62.07
CA ASN A 103 -94.86 35.66 63.55
C ASN A 103 -96.21 35.30 64.33
N GLY A 104 -96.22 35.01 65.65
CA GLY A 104 -97.44 34.90 66.54
C GLY A 104 -97.32 33.99 67.81
N ARG A 105 -97.96 34.27 68.98
CA ARG A 105 -97.66 33.55 70.27
C ARG A 105 -98.64 33.67 71.48
N VAL A 106 -98.32 32.94 72.57
CA VAL A 106 -98.75 33.06 74.00
C VAL A 106 -99.71 32.00 74.61
N PHE A 107 -99.76 30.76 74.08
CA PHE A 107 -100.12 29.55 74.89
C PHE A 107 -98.97 29.12 75.86
N ARG A 108 -98.11 30.06 76.30
CA ARG A 108 -96.70 29.76 76.60
C ARG A 108 -96.42 29.13 77.96
N SER A 109 -97.22 29.39 78.99
CA SER A 109 -96.79 29.13 80.38
C SER A 109 -96.83 27.65 80.77
N PHE A 110 -97.79 26.87 80.27
CA PHE A 110 -97.91 25.44 80.60
C PHE A 110 -96.84 24.57 79.91
N CYS A 111 -96.35 25.01 78.74
CA CYS A 111 -95.31 24.31 78.00
C CYS A 111 -93.97 24.22 78.76
N TRP A 112 -93.64 25.22 79.59
CA TRP A 112 -92.31 25.35 80.20
C TRP A 112 -91.95 24.23 81.19
N LEU A 113 -92.91 23.68 81.93
CA LEU A 113 -92.64 22.60 82.89
C LEU A 113 -92.34 21.28 82.16
N LEU A 114 -93.14 20.97 81.14
CA LEU A 114 -93.03 19.75 80.32
C LEU A 114 -91.75 19.79 79.45
N LEU A 115 -91.34 20.99 79.02
CA LEU A 115 -90.08 21.24 78.32
C LEU A 115 -88.85 20.92 79.19
N PHE A 116 -88.88 21.19 80.50
CA PHE A 116 -87.70 21.03 81.34
C PHE A 116 -87.32 19.56 81.60
N LEU A 117 -88.32 18.69 81.85
CA LEU A 117 -88.10 17.25 82.03
C LEU A 117 -87.67 16.55 80.73
N THR A 118 -88.19 17.00 79.59
CA THR A 118 -87.80 16.47 78.28
C THR A 118 -86.38 16.90 77.88
N ILE A 119 -85.97 18.14 78.18
CA ILE A 119 -84.58 18.59 78.00
C ILE A 119 -83.59 17.76 78.83
N ALA A 120 -83.90 17.45 80.10
CA ALA A 120 -83.00 16.68 80.96
C ALA A 120 -82.78 15.25 80.45
N GLY A 121 -83.85 14.53 80.09
CA GLY A 121 -83.75 13.18 79.52
C GLY A 121 -83.05 13.17 78.15
N PHE A 122 -83.37 14.14 77.29
CA PHE A 122 -82.74 14.28 75.97
C PHE A 122 -81.24 14.60 76.08
N GLY A 123 -80.83 15.44 77.04
CA GLY A 123 -79.42 15.77 77.27
C GLY A 123 -78.58 14.56 77.66
N GLY A 124 -79.09 13.69 78.55
CA GLY A 124 -78.41 12.45 78.93
C GLY A 124 -78.29 11.46 77.75
N TRP A 125 -79.37 11.27 76.98
CA TRP A 125 -79.36 10.41 75.80
C TRP A 125 -78.41 10.93 74.69
N ALA A 126 -78.45 12.24 74.43
CA ALA A 126 -77.59 12.88 73.45
C ALA A 126 -76.10 12.79 73.83
N TYR A 127 -75.77 12.92 75.13
CA TYR A 127 -74.40 12.75 75.63
C TYR A 127 -73.86 11.33 75.34
N PHE A 128 -74.60 10.29 75.76
CA PHE A 128 -74.18 8.91 75.52
C PHE A 128 -74.06 8.59 74.02
N LYS A 129 -74.98 9.09 73.19
CA LYS A 129 -74.92 8.86 71.73
C LYS A 129 -73.73 9.58 71.07
N LEU A 130 -73.38 10.78 71.54
CA LEU A 130 -72.16 11.50 71.11
C LEU A 130 -70.88 10.75 71.51
N GLU A 131 -70.85 10.12 72.67
CA GLU A 131 -69.69 9.37 73.16
C GLU A 131 -69.52 8.02 72.43
N GLU A 132 -70.63 7.39 72.03
CA GLU A 132 -70.66 6.20 71.16
C GLU A 132 -70.25 6.54 69.71
N GLU A 133 -70.78 7.62 69.12
CA GLU A 133 -70.37 8.12 67.81
C GLU A 133 -68.89 8.54 67.78
N ARG A 134 -68.37 9.10 68.88
CA ARG A 134 -66.95 9.45 68.99
C ARG A 134 -66.04 8.24 68.94
N LYS A 135 -66.33 7.18 69.72
CA LYS A 135 -65.55 5.93 69.67
C LYS A 135 -65.56 5.30 68.29
N LEU A 136 -66.72 5.26 67.62
CA LEU A 136 -66.83 4.77 66.24
C LEU A 136 -65.97 5.57 65.24
N MET A 137 -65.82 6.89 65.45
CA MET A 137 -64.93 7.73 64.64
C MET A 137 -63.44 7.50 64.95
N ASP A 138 -63.09 7.36 66.23
CA ASP A 138 -61.71 7.11 66.67
C ASP A 138 -61.24 5.71 66.21
N ASP A 139 -62.08 4.67 66.36
CA ASP A 139 -61.84 3.31 65.86
C ASP A 139 -61.70 3.27 64.32
N ALA A 140 -62.56 4.01 63.59
CA ALA A 140 -62.47 4.11 62.13
C ALA A 140 -61.21 4.86 61.67
N ARG A 141 -60.72 5.86 62.44
CA ARG A 141 -59.46 6.54 62.17
C ARG A 141 -58.26 5.61 62.42
N VAL A 142 -58.28 4.83 63.49
CA VAL A 142 -57.22 3.86 63.80
C VAL A 142 -57.15 2.74 62.75
N ALA A 143 -58.29 2.17 62.34
CA ALA A 143 -58.34 1.14 61.28
C ALA A 143 -57.95 1.68 59.88
N PHE A 144 -58.03 3.01 59.67
CA PHE A 144 -57.49 3.66 58.48
C PHE A 144 -55.96 3.84 58.58
N LEU A 145 -55.46 4.35 59.72
CA LEU A 145 -54.04 4.55 59.97
C LEU A 145 -53.25 3.23 59.99
N GLU A 146 -53.81 2.15 60.56
CA GLU A 146 -53.23 0.80 60.52
C GLU A 146 -52.93 0.36 59.09
N ARG A 147 -53.90 0.54 58.19
CA ARG A 147 -53.76 0.19 56.77
C ARG A 147 -52.75 1.10 56.06
N GLN A 148 -52.66 2.37 56.42
CA GLN A 148 -51.62 3.25 55.88
C GLN A 148 -50.23 2.85 56.37
N GLY A 149 -50.06 2.57 57.67
CA GLY A 149 -48.81 2.09 58.25
C GLY A 149 -48.33 0.77 57.62
N ALA A 150 -49.24 -0.19 57.42
CA ALA A 150 -48.95 -1.43 56.70
C ALA A 150 -48.52 -1.18 55.24
N ILE A 151 -49.22 -0.31 54.51
CA ILE A 151 -48.84 0.08 53.14
C ILE A 151 -47.48 0.78 53.12
N PHE A 152 -47.14 1.60 54.13
CA PHE A 152 -45.83 2.23 54.22
C PHE A 152 -44.70 1.23 54.56
N ILE A 153 -44.96 0.22 55.41
CA ILE A 153 -44.07 -0.92 55.65
C ILE A 153 -43.79 -1.67 54.33
N ASP A 154 -44.84 -2.09 53.61
CA ASP A 154 -44.71 -2.81 52.33
C ASP A 154 -43.90 -2.03 51.28
N ASN A 155 -44.00 -0.70 51.30
CA ASN A 155 -43.28 0.21 50.39
C ASN A 155 -41.93 0.71 50.95
N ARG A 156 -41.44 0.18 52.07
CA ARG A 156 -40.18 0.57 52.76
C ARG A 156 -40.09 2.06 53.12
N ARG A 157 -41.24 2.69 53.39
CA ARG A 157 -41.37 4.09 53.81
C ARG A 157 -41.39 4.18 55.33
N TRP A 158 -40.26 3.82 55.93
CA TRP A 158 -40.13 3.62 57.38
C TRP A 158 -40.52 4.86 58.22
N PRO A 159 -40.12 6.10 57.88
CA PRO A 159 -40.52 7.29 58.64
C PRO A 159 -42.03 7.56 58.58
N GLU A 160 -42.66 7.37 57.43
CA GLU A 160 -44.11 7.59 57.26
C GLU A 160 -44.95 6.45 57.86
N ALA A 161 -44.40 5.23 57.90
CA ALA A 161 -44.96 4.15 58.70
C ALA A 161 -44.91 4.49 60.19
N GLU A 162 -43.77 4.95 60.70
CA GLU A 162 -43.61 5.37 62.09
C GLU A 162 -44.57 6.51 62.45
N GLU A 163 -44.66 7.57 61.63
CA GLU A 163 -45.63 8.67 61.80
C GLU A 163 -47.09 8.18 61.89
N SER A 164 -47.44 7.14 61.11
CA SER A 164 -48.78 6.53 61.13
C SER A 164 -49.09 5.79 62.43
N PHE A 165 -48.12 5.06 63.01
CA PHE A 165 -48.29 4.41 64.30
C PHE A 165 -48.21 5.41 65.47
N ASP A 166 -47.39 6.45 65.32
CA ASP A 166 -47.35 7.63 66.20
C ASP A 166 -48.70 8.37 66.27
N GLU A 167 -49.50 8.41 65.19
CA GLU A 167 -50.88 8.93 65.26
C GLU A 167 -51.83 7.97 66.00
N ILE A 168 -51.68 6.65 65.83
CA ILE A 168 -52.49 5.66 66.56
C ILE A 168 -52.23 5.73 68.06
N GLU A 169 -50.96 5.85 68.47
CA GLU A 169 -50.55 5.92 69.89
C GLU A 169 -51.11 7.18 70.60
N LYS A 170 -51.33 8.28 69.86
CA LYS A 170 -51.99 9.50 70.36
C LYS A 170 -53.51 9.33 70.58
N ILE A 171 -54.14 8.37 69.91
CA ILE A 171 -55.58 8.05 70.06
C ILE A 171 -55.77 6.97 71.14
N TYR A 172 -55.00 5.88 71.05
CA TYR A 172 -54.99 4.78 72.01
C TYR A 172 -53.57 4.49 72.52
N PRO A 173 -53.17 5.08 73.66
CA PRO A 173 -51.94 4.75 74.36
C PRO A 173 -51.88 3.25 74.72
N ASP A 174 -50.66 2.70 74.80
CA ASP A 174 -50.37 1.29 75.13
C ASP A 174 -51.05 0.24 74.22
N SER A 175 -51.45 0.63 73.00
CA SER A 175 -52.07 -0.28 72.03
C SER A 175 -51.09 -1.35 71.51
N GLU A 176 -51.46 -2.63 71.64
CA GLU A 176 -50.67 -3.76 71.13
C GLU A 176 -50.41 -3.65 69.61
N LEU A 177 -51.34 -3.03 68.88
CA LEU A 177 -51.26 -2.79 67.43
C LEU A 177 -50.05 -1.90 67.08
N VAL A 178 -49.74 -0.89 67.90
CA VAL A 178 -48.55 -0.03 67.74
C VAL A 178 -47.27 -0.82 68.02
N VAL A 179 -47.27 -1.70 69.03
CA VAL A 179 -46.12 -2.57 69.35
C VAL A 179 -45.82 -3.56 68.22
N GLN A 180 -46.87 -4.13 67.59
CA GLN A 180 -46.72 -5.00 66.42
C GLN A 180 -46.29 -4.21 65.16
N GLY A 181 -46.80 -2.98 64.99
CA GLY A 181 -46.38 -2.05 63.93
C GLY A 181 -44.91 -1.67 64.00
N ARG A 182 -44.43 -1.15 65.15
CA ARG A 182 -43.01 -0.79 65.34
C ARG A 182 -42.08 -1.99 65.15
N ARG A 183 -42.43 -3.18 65.67
CA ARG A 183 -41.65 -4.42 65.41
C ARG A 183 -41.59 -4.81 63.94
N SER A 184 -42.65 -4.54 63.17
CA SER A 184 -42.68 -4.81 61.74
C SER A 184 -41.80 -3.83 60.96
N ILE A 185 -41.73 -2.57 61.38
CA ILE A 185 -40.76 -1.57 60.88
C ILE A 185 -39.33 -2.00 61.21
N GLU A 186 -39.04 -2.34 62.48
CA GLU A 186 -37.71 -2.83 62.90
C GLU A 186 -37.26 -4.04 62.09
N ALA A 187 -38.13 -5.04 61.92
CA ALA A 187 -37.84 -6.23 61.13
C ALA A 187 -37.60 -5.91 59.64
N GLY A 188 -38.42 -5.04 59.04
CA GLY A 188 -38.27 -4.60 57.66
C GLY A 188 -36.98 -3.80 57.41
N MET A 189 -36.60 -2.94 58.35
CA MET A 189 -35.33 -2.20 58.30
C MET A 189 -34.13 -3.13 58.44
N VAL A 190 -34.18 -4.14 59.32
CA VAL A 190 -33.13 -5.17 59.46
C VAL A 190 -33.05 -6.05 58.21
N GLU A 191 -34.17 -6.35 57.55
CA GLU A 191 -34.16 -7.07 56.27
C GLU A 191 -33.56 -6.22 55.14
N GLU A 192 -33.95 -4.94 55.01
CA GLU A 192 -33.36 -4.03 54.02
C GLU A 192 -31.86 -3.85 54.25
N GLN A 193 -31.42 -3.66 55.50
CA GLN A 193 -30.01 -3.62 55.86
C GLN A 193 -29.29 -4.91 55.44
N SER A 194 -29.87 -6.07 55.73
CA SER A 194 -29.29 -7.38 55.39
C SER A 194 -29.20 -7.59 53.87
N GLN A 195 -30.22 -7.18 53.11
CA GLN A 195 -30.23 -7.22 51.65
C GLN A 195 -29.18 -6.26 51.05
N PHE A 196 -29.10 -5.02 51.55
CA PHE A 196 -28.15 -4.01 51.08
C PHE A 196 -26.70 -4.41 51.36
N ILE A 197 -26.40 -4.83 52.59
CA ILE A 197 -25.07 -5.33 52.97
C ILE A 197 -24.75 -6.58 52.15
N GLY A 198 -25.66 -7.55 52.06
CA GLY A 198 -25.46 -8.79 51.31
C GLY A 198 -25.14 -8.58 49.83
N TYR A 199 -25.86 -7.69 49.16
CA TYR A 199 -25.64 -7.36 47.75
C TYR A 199 -24.26 -6.71 47.53
N TRP A 200 -23.96 -5.61 48.22
CA TRP A 200 -22.70 -4.88 48.02
C TRP A 200 -21.47 -5.65 48.53
N LYS A 201 -21.62 -6.48 49.57
CA LYS A 201 -20.61 -7.45 50.02
C LYS A 201 -20.33 -8.50 48.94
N GLY A 202 -21.37 -9.01 48.28
CA GLY A 202 -21.26 -9.94 47.15
C GLY A 202 -20.48 -9.33 45.98
N GLU A 203 -20.86 -8.14 45.53
CA GLU A 203 -20.16 -7.45 44.42
C GLU A 203 -18.72 -7.06 44.81
N ALA A 204 -18.47 -6.63 46.05
CA ALA A 204 -17.12 -6.31 46.52
C ALA A 204 -16.19 -7.54 46.54
N ILE A 205 -16.69 -8.70 46.97
CA ILE A 205 -15.95 -9.97 46.96
C ILE A 205 -15.73 -10.45 45.51
N ALA A 206 -16.77 -10.47 44.67
CA ALA A 206 -16.65 -10.89 43.28
C ALA A 206 -15.72 -9.97 42.46
N SER A 207 -15.75 -8.65 42.72
CA SER A 207 -14.81 -7.70 42.14
C SER A 207 -13.37 -7.92 42.62
N PHE A 208 -13.17 -8.24 43.91
CA PHE A 208 -11.85 -8.56 44.47
C PHE A 208 -11.29 -9.87 43.88
N GLU A 209 -12.09 -10.93 43.80
CA GLU A 209 -11.69 -12.22 43.22
C GLU A 209 -11.42 -12.13 41.70
N THR A 210 -12.00 -11.14 41.00
CA THR A 210 -11.73 -10.85 39.59
C THR A 210 -10.66 -9.78 39.34
N GLY A 211 -9.95 -9.33 40.39
CA GLY A 211 -8.87 -8.33 40.27
C GLY A 211 -9.33 -6.90 40.00
N ARG A 212 -10.64 -6.61 40.07
CA ARG A 212 -11.23 -5.30 39.80
C ARG A 212 -11.18 -4.43 41.06
N TRP A 213 -9.98 -4.05 41.51
CA TRP A 213 -9.77 -3.40 42.81
C TRP A 213 -10.51 -2.07 43.00
N ALA A 214 -10.75 -1.32 41.92
CA ALA A 214 -11.52 -0.07 41.96
C ALA A 214 -13.02 -0.32 42.20
N ASP A 215 -13.58 -1.31 41.51
CA ASP A 215 -14.98 -1.73 41.69
C ASP A 215 -15.20 -2.33 43.08
N ALA A 216 -14.26 -3.18 43.53
CA ALA A 216 -14.26 -3.78 44.85
C ALA A 216 -14.22 -2.72 45.98
N GLU A 217 -13.36 -1.71 45.84
CA GLU A 217 -13.28 -0.59 46.79
C GLU A 217 -14.54 0.29 46.76
N SER A 218 -15.10 0.52 45.57
CA SER A 218 -16.36 1.27 45.40
C SER A 218 -17.52 0.57 46.10
N ALA A 219 -17.70 -0.74 45.86
CA ALA A 219 -18.73 -1.56 46.49
C ALA A 219 -18.54 -1.66 48.03
N ALA A 220 -17.30 -1.83 48.51
CA ALA A 220 -16.99 -1.78 49.94
C ALA A 220 -17.36 -0.43 50.58
N ARG A 221 -17.08 0.69 49.90
CA ARG A 221 -17.44 2.03 50.36
C ARG A 221 -18.95 2.28 50.37
N GLN A 222 -19.75 1.64 49.48
CA GLN A 222 -21.22 1.72 49.55
C GLN A 222 -21.77 1.14 50.86
N VAL A 223 -21.17 0.05 51.37
CA VAL A 223 -21.54 -0.50 52.68
C VAL A 223 -21.09 0.43 53.80
N LEU A 224 -19.80 0.76 53.87
CA LEU A 224 -19.22 1.55 54.98
C LEU A 224 -19.78 2.99 55.06
N GLY A 225 -20.26 3.54 53.94
CA GLY A 225 -20.92 4.84 53.90
C GLY A 225 -22.31 4.89 54.55
N LYS A 226 -22.99 3.73 54.69
CA LYS A 226 -24.25 3.60 55.45
C LYS A 226 -24.08 2.90 56.80
N TYR A 227 -23.16 1.93 56.87
CA TYR A 227 -22.94 1.04 58.01
C TYR A 227 -21.43 0.99 58.34
N PRO A 228 -20.88 2.00 59.05
CA PRO A 228 -19.43 2.14 59.24
C PRO A 228 -18.77 0.99 60.02
N ASP A 229 -19.52 0.33 60.90
CA ASP A 229 -19.03 -0.72 61.80
C ASP A 229 -19.01 -2.14 61.19
N GLU A 230 -19.26 -2.29 59.88
CA GLU A 230 -19.36 -3.58 59.20
C GLU A 230 -18.00 -4.28 59.04
N LYS A 231 -17.63 -5.06 60.07
CA LYS A 231 -16.30 -5.65 60.29
C LYS A 231 -15.76 -6.46 59.12
N GLU A 232 -16.60 -7.19 58.39
CA GLU A 232 -16.13 -7.99 57.26
C GLU A 232 -15.72 -7.11 56.06
N ILE A 233 -16.41 -5.99 55.85
CA ILE A 233 -16.06 -5.04 54.79
C ILE A 233 -14.83 -4.21 55.17
N ILE A 234 -14.65 -3.86 56.45
CA ILE A 234 -13.41 -3.25 56.94
C ILE A 234 -12.21 -4.16 56.65
N LEU A 235 -12.34 -5.47 56.93
CA LEU A 235 -11.30 -6.46 56.65
C LEU A 235 -11.04 -6.62 55.13
N LEU A 236 -12.10 -6.62 54.31
CA LEU A 236 -11.97 -6.68 52.85
C LEU A 236 -11.29 -5.43 52.29
N MET A 237 -11.60 -4.23 52.80
CA MET A 237 -10.96 -2.98 52.38
C MET A 237 -9.46 -2.97 52.70
N GLY A 238 -9.04 -3.55 53.84
CA GLY A 238 -7.62 -3.77 54.15
C GLY A 238 -6.92 -4.73 53.17
N LYS A 239 -7.61 -5.81 52.76
CA LYS A 239 -7.10 -6.73 51.73
C LYS A 239 -6.98 -6.07 50.35
N ILE A 240 -7.96 -5.25 49.95
CA ILE A 240 -7.93 -4.49 48.69
C ILE A 240 -6.74 -3.51 48.70
N GLY A 241 -6.51 -2.79 49.80
CA GLY A 241 -5.36 -1.90 49.94
C GLY A 241 -4.01 -2.63 49.79
N SER A 242 -3.88 -3.80 50.41
CA SER A 242 -2.67 -4.64 50.31
C SER A 242 -2.48 -5.19 48.89
N ALA A 243 -3.54 -5.63 48.21
CA ALA A 243 -3.49 -6.14 46.84
C ALA A 243 -3.09 -5.05 45.83
N LYS A 244 -3.61 -3.83 45.98
CA LYS A 244 -3.21 -2.66 45.16
C LYS A 244 -1.73 -2.33 45.34
N GLN A 245 -1.22 -2.35 46.57
CA GLN A 245 0.19 -2.08 46.85
C GLN A 245 1.12 -3.12 46.20
N GLU A 246 0.72 -4.40 46.17
CA GLU A 246 1.50 -5.44 45.48
C GLU A 246 1.43 -5.31 43.95
N GLU A 247 0.30 -4.89 43.37
CA GLU A 247 0.22 -4.61 41.93
C GLU A 247 1.08 -3.39 41.54
N GLU A 248 1.02 -2.30 42.31
CA GLU A 248 1.87 -1.12 42.11
C GLU A 248 3.37 -1.46 42.26
N ARG A 249 3.72 -2.32 43.23
CA ARG A 249 5.07 -2.87 43.40
C ARG A 249 5.49 -3.68 42.16
N LEU A 250 4.68 -4.64 41.72
CA LEU A 250 4.96 -5.49 40.57
C LEU A 250 5.11 -4.67 39.27
N ALA A 251 4.27 -3.65 39.08
CA ALA A 251 4.35 -2.72 37.94
C ALA A 251 5.68 -1.95 37.95
N ALA A 252 6.12 -1.43 39.09
CA ALA A 252 7.39 -0.74 39.23
C ALA A 252 8.61 -1.66 39.04
N PHE A 253 8.58 -2.90 39.54
CA PHE A 253 9.61 -3.92 39.27
C PHE A 253 9.71 -4.22 37.76
N ASN A 254 8.58 -4.32 37.06
CA ASN A 254 8.54 -4.56 35.61
C ASN A 254 9.04 -3.36 34.80
N ASP A 255 8.69 -2.12 35.20
CA ASP A 255 9.20 -0.93 34.51
C ASP A 255 10.71 -0.75 34.72
N VAL A 256 11.26 -1.02 35.92
CA VAL A 256 12.72 -1.10 36.14
C VAL A 256 13.37 -2.11 35.19
N ARG A 257 12.82 -3.33 35.08
CA ARG A 257 13.37 -4.37 34.20
C ARG A 257 13.37 -3.93 32.74
N LYS A 258 12.26 -3.35 32.27
CA LYS A 258 12.17 -2.74 30.95
C LYS A 258 13.20 -1.60 30.76
N GLN A 259 13.43 -0.76 31.76
CA GLN A 259 14.47 0.28 31.70
C GLN A 259 15.89 -0.31 31.61
N VAL A 260 16.16 -1.49 32.19
CA VAL A 260 17.42 -2.23 32.00
C VAL A 260 17.55 -2.77 30.58
N GLU A 261 16.49 -3.33 30.02
CA GLU A 261 16.44 -3.79 28.60
C GLU A 261 16.66 -2.63 27.63
N GLU A 262 16.05 -1.46 27.90
CA GLU A 262 16.26 -0.20 27.18
C GLU A 262 17.61 0.50 27.52
N ARG A 263 18.50 -0.14 28.29
CA ARG A 263 19.83 0.35 28.72
C ARG A 263 19.81 1.69 29.47
N LYS A 264 18.67 2.10 30.03
CA LYS A 264 18.45 3.33 30.80
C LYS A 264 18.86 3.17 32.27
N PHE A 265 20.08 2.71 32.51
CA PHE A 265 20.53 2.24 33.82
C PHE A 265 20.39 3.27 34.96
N ASP A 266 20.58 4.57 34.71
CA ASP A 266 20.45 5.59 35.77
C ASP A 266 18.99 5.88 36.16
N ALA A 267 18.05 5.67 35.24
CA ALA A 267 16.62 5.67 35.57
C ALA A 267 16.26 4.40 36.36
N ALA A 268 16.74 3.23 35.92
CA ALA A 268 16.49 1.96 36.59
C ALA A 268 17.05 1.95 38.03
N LEU A 269 18.26 2.47 38.23
CA LEU A 269 18.87 2.66 39.56
C LEU A 269 18.10 3.66 40.43
N SER A 270 17.32 4.56 39.85
CA SER A 270 16.46 5.50 40.58
C SER A 270 15.14 4.84 40.98
N GLY A 271 14.47 4.14 40.05
CA GLY A 271 13.25 3.38 40.34
C GLY A 271 13.44 2.28 41.41
N VAL A 272 14.58 1.59 41.42
CA VAL A 272 14.89 0.62 42.49
C VAL A 272 15.14 1.29 43.84
N ARG A 273 15.71 2.51 43.87
CA ARG A 273 15.83 3.26 45.13
C ARG A 273 14.45 3.64 45.66
N GLU A 274 13.54 4.11 44.81
CA GLU A 274 12.15 4.41 45.23
C GLU A 274 11.38 3.18 45.73
N LEU A 275 11.73 1.97 45.28
CA LEU A 275 11.19 0.72 45.83
C LEU A 275 11.77 0.42 47.22
N ILE A 276 13.09 0.55 47.40
CA ILE A 276 13.77 0.32 48.69
C ILE A 276 13.42 1.41 49.73
N ASP A 277 13.19 2.65 49.31
CA ASP A 277 12.78 3.73 50.21
C ASP A 277 11.32 3.57 50.69
N LYS A 278 10.50 2.74 50.00
CA LYS A 278 9.16 2.32 50.43
C LYS A 278 9.19 1.12 51.39
N ASP A 279 10.03 0.12 51.12
CA ASP A 279 10.31 -0.99 52.06
C ASP A 279 11.82 -1.24 52.16
N GLY A 280 12.41 -0.68 53.23
CA GLY A 280 13.86 -0.71 53.48
C GLY A 280 14.44 -2.09 53.82
N ASN A 281 13.66 -3.17 53.76
CA ASN A 281 14.13 -4.53 53.96
C ASN A 281 13.62 -5.51 52.86
N ASP A 282 13.08 -5.00 51.75
CA ASP A 282 12.68 -5.82 50.59
C ASP A 282 13.92 -6.48 49.95
N LYS A 283 14.03 -7.80 50.15
CA LYS A 283 15.13 -8.63 49.62
C LYS A 283 15.12 -8.74 48.09
N GLU A 284 13.95 -8.64 47.47
CA GLU A 284 13.80 -8.73 46.01
C GLU A 284 14.19 -7.39 45.37
N ALA A 285 13.84 -6.27 46.00
CA ALA A 285 14.30 -4.94 45.56
C ALA A 285 15.82 -4.78 45.73
N LEU A 286 16.39 -5.31 46.83
CA LEU A 286 17.84 -5.38 47.04
C LEU A 286 18.55 -6.34 46.06
N ALA A 287 17.91 -7.44 45.65
CA ALA A 287 18.43 -8.31 44.60
C ALA A 287 18.44 -7.59 43.24
N LEU A 288 17.31 -6.98 42.86
CA LEU A 288 17.15 -6.20 41.64
C LEU A 288 18.15 -5.03 41.58
N LEU A 289 18.44 -4.36 42.70
CA LEU A 289 19.46 -3.31 42.76
C LEU A 289 20.85 -3.81 42.32
N ASN A 290 21.20 -5.04 42.70
CA ASN A 290 22.46 -5.66 42.32
C ASN A 290 22.43 -6.19 40.88
N GLU A 291 21.28 -6.66 40.38
CA GLU A 291 21.08 -6.99 38.96
C GLU A 291 21.27 -5.75 38.07
N VAL A 292 20.64 -4.61 38.39
CA VAL A 292 20.79 -3.35 37.64
C VAL A 292 22.24 -2.86 37.67
N ARG A 293 22.93 -2.95 38.82
CA ARG A 293 24.35 -2.59 38.94
C ARG A 293 25.25 -3.46 38.07
N ALA A 294 25.09 -4.78 38.14
CA ALA A 294 25.88 -5.71 37.34
C ALA A 294 25.61 -5.56 35.83
N ALA A 295 24.35 -5.27 35.45
CA ALA A 295 23.99 -4.97 34.07
C ALA A 295 24.64 -3.66 33.57
N LYS A 296 24.69 -2.61 34.41
CA LYS A 296 25.37 -1.35 34.11
C LYS A 296 26.89 -1.54 33.98
N GLU A 297 27.52 -2.18 34.96
CA GLU A 297 28.97 -2.46 34.96
C GLU A 297 29.38 -3.31 33.73
N LYS A 298 28.58 -4.32 33.37
CA LYS A 298 28.78 -5.08 32.14
C LYS A 298 28.64 -4.19 30.90
N ALA A 299 27.60 -3.36 30.80
CA ALA A 299 27.41 -2.49 29.64
C ALA A 299 28.53 -1.44 29.49
N GLU A 300 29.11 -0.97 30.59
CA GLU A 300 30.29 -0.10 30.59
C GLU A 300 31.55 -0.86 30.12
N ALA A 301 31.74 -2.11 30.52
CA ALA A 301 32.82 -2.97 30.02
C ALA A 301 32.66 -3.33 28.53
N ASP A 302 31.45 -3.71 28.11
CA ASP A 302 31.11 -3.99 26.71
C ASP A 302 31.38 -2.76 25.83
N LEU A 303 31.11 -1.55 26.32
CA LEU A 303 31.42 -0.28 25.63
C LEU A 303 32.93 -0.01 25.50
N VAL A 304 33.74 -0.36 26.51
CA VAL A 304 35.20 -0.25 26.42
C VAL A 304 35.76 -1.22 25.36
N LEU A 305 35.27 -2.45 25.31
CA LEU A 305 35.63 -3.43 24.28
C LEU A 305 35.21 -2.94 22.89
N ALA A 306 33.98 -2.45 22.74
CA ALA A 306 33.45 -1.92 21.49
C ALA A 306 34.26 -0.73 20.95
N ARG A 307 34.77 0.14 21.84
CA ARG A 307 35.67 1.24 21.46
C ARG A 307 37.07 0.76 21.06
N GLY A 308 37.62 -0.23 21.75
CA GLY A 308 38.87 -0.88 21.33
C GLY A 308 38.77 -1.57 19.95
N LEU A 309 37.60 -2.02 19.55
CA LEU A 309 37.31 -2.54 18.21
C LEU A 309 37.13 -1.41 17.17
N LEU A 310 36.45 -0.31 17.55
CA LEU A 310 36.31 0.90 16.75
C LEU A 310 37.67 1.50 16.36
N ASP A 311 38.60 1.59 17.32
CA ASP A 311 39.93 2.17 17.09
C ASP A 311 40.74 1.32 16.09
N ARG A 312 40.78 0.00 16.25
CA ARG A 312 41.43 -0.92 15.28
C ARG A 312 40.82 -0.84 13.89
N ALA A 313 39.49 -0.74 13.79
CA ALA A 313 38.82 -0.54 12.52
C ALA A 313 39.13 0.84 11.91
N ALA A 314 39.40 1.84 12.74
CA ALA A 314 39.81 3.16 12.28
C ALA A 314 41.25 3.20 11.76
N GLU A 315 42.16 2.40 12.30
CA GLU A 315 43.53 2.23 11.77
C GLU A 315 43.55 1.66 10.35
N ARG A 316 42.51 0.91 9.96
CA ARG A 316 42.35 0.27 8.64
C ARG A 316 41.45 1.05 7.66
N ASP A 317 40.95 2.21 8.06
CA ASP A 317 40.07 3.08 7.25
C ASP A 317 40.86 3.83 6.16
N THR A 318 41.24 3.09 5.12
CA THR A 318 41.97 3.58 3.94
C THR A 318 41.06 4.24 2.89
N GLY A 319 39.75 4.32 3.14
CA GLY A 319 38.76 4.69 2.13
C GLY A 319 38.35 3.54 1.18
N GLN A 320 38.89 2.34 1.38
CA GLN A 320 38.49 1.11 0.68
C GLN A 320 37.80 0.14 1.66
N PHE A 321 37.01 -0.80 1.13
CA PHE A 321 36.36 -1.82 1.94
C PHE A 321 37.40 -2.83 2.50
N ASP A 322 37.37 -3.06 3.81
CA ASP A 322 38.19 -4.04 4.51
C ASP A 322 37.27 -4.95 5.35
N GLU A 323 37.27 -6.25 5.07
CA GLU A 323 36.36 -7.19 5.75
C GLU A 323 36.70 -7.40 7.23
N GLU A 324 37.99 -7.32 7.61
CA GLU A 324 38.43 -7.51 8.99
C GLU A 324 38.00 -6.31 9.86
N ALA A 325 38.18 -5.09 9.35
CA ALA A 325 37.66 -3.87 9.97
C ALA A 325 36.12 -3.91 10.09
N MET A 326 35.42 -4.40 9.06
CA MET A 326 33.96 -4.56 9.10
C MET A 326 33.48 -5.71 10.00
N ASN A 327 34.35 -6.67 10.35
CA ASN A 327 34.06 -7.67 11.38
C ASN A 327 34.14 -7.05 12.77
N TRP A 328 35.21 -6.32 13.07
CA TRP A 328 35.36 -5.58 14.34
C TRP A 328 34.24 -4.55 14.54
N LEU A 329 33.81 -3.84 13.49
CA LEU A 329 32.68 -2.90 13.60
C LEU A 329 31.34 -3.60 13.81
N ARG A 330 31.11 -4.80 13.24
CA ARG A 330 29.90 -5.59 13.53
C ARG A 330 29.86 -6.07 14.97
N GLU A 331 31.00 -6.50 15.52
CA GLU A 331 31.15 -6.89 16.92
C GLU A 331 31.00 -5.66 17.86
N ALA A 332 31.57 -4.52 17.50
CA ALA A 332 31.41 -3.27 18.25
C ALA A 332 29.94 -2.81 18.32
N VAL A 333 29.20 -2.90 17.21
CA VAL A 333 27.75 -2.60 17.17
C VAL A 333 26.93 -3.60 18.00
N SER A 334 27.31 -4.88 18.07
CA SER A 334 26.57 -5.86 18.89
C SER A 334 26.78 -5.64 20.40
N LEU A 335 27.97 -5.17 20.80
CA LEU A 335 28.29 -4.81 22.18
C LEU A 335 27.62 -3.48 22.60
N ALA A 336 27.76 -2.43 21.77
CA ALA A 336 27.32 -1.07 22.05
C ALA A 336 26.51 -0.46 20.87
N PRO A 337 25.27 -0.94 20.63
CA PRO A 337 24.45 -0.55 19.49
C PRO A 337 24.03 0.92 19.49
N ASP A 338 23.99 1.57 20.65
CA ASP A 338 23.55 2.96 20.82
C ASP A 338 24.71 3.99 20.71
N ASP A 339 25.97 3.56 20.59
CA ASP A 339 27.10 4.48 20.47
C ASP A 339 27.18 5.07 19.06
N LYS A 340 26.90 6.37 18.98
CA LYS A 340 26.84 7.14 17.73
C LYS A 340 28.15 7.19 16.94
N LEU A 341 29.31 7.03 17.60
CA LEU A 341 30.60 7.00 16.92
C LEU A 341 30.83 5.65 16.24
N ILE A 342 30.44 4.56 16.90
CA ILE A 342 30.49 3.20 16.36
C ILE A 342 29.54 3.08 15.17
N LEU A 343 28.28 3.52 15.32
CA LEU A 343 27.30 3.54 14.22
C LEU A 343 27.80 4.37 13.02
N ALA A 344 28.23 5.61 13.23
CA ALA A 344 28.68 6.49 12.14
C ALA A 344 29.92 5.95 11.41
N LYS A 345 30.84 5.27 12.11
CA LYS A 345 31.99 4.59 11.49
C LYS A 345 31.57 3.34 10.71
N TYR A 346 30.67 2.54 11.28
CA TYR A 346 30.10 1.37 10.62
C TYR A 346 29.38 1.77 9.32
N GLU A 347 28.51 2.80 9.36
CA GLU A 347 27.84 3.33 8.17
C GLU A 347 28.83 3.86 7.12
N LYS A 348 29.84 4.63 7.53
CA LYS A 348 30.89 5.16 6.65
C LYS A 348 31.62 4.04 5.90
N MET A 349 32.05 2.99 6.61
CA MET A 349 32.86 1.91 6.03
C MET A 349 32.02 0.85 5.32
N ALA A 350 30.77 0.60 5.75
CA ALA A 350 29.81 -0.23 5.04
C ALA A 350 29.38 0.38 3.69
N ALA A 351 29.48 1.70 3.54
CA ALA A 351 29.19 2.41 2.29
C ALA A 351 30.31 2.32 1.23
N TYR A 352 31.44 1.69 1.54
CA TYR A 352 32.56 1.50 0.60
C TYR A 352 32.31 0.37 -0.39
N THR A 353 32.55 0.67 -1.68
CA THR A 353 32.49 -0.30 -2.78
C THR A 353 33.42 -1.47 -2.50
N ARG A 354 32.85 -2.67 -2.41
CA ARG A 354 33.60 -3.92 -2.43
C ARG A 354 33.96 -4.22 -3.88
N THR A 355 35.24 -4.47 -4.18
CA THR A 355 35.63 -5.08 -5.46
C THR A 355 35.70 -6.58 -5.25
N ILE A 356 34.99 -7.35 -6.08
CA ILE A 356 34.96 -8.81 -6.08
C ILE A 356 35.43 -9.28 -7.46
N ARG A 357 36.56 -9.97 -7.51
CA ARG A 357 37.20 -10.49 -8.73
C ARG A 357 36.79 -11.93 -8.96
N ILE A 358 36.51 -12.27 -10.21
CA ILE A 358 35.96 -13.57 -10.60
C ILE A 358 36.87 -14.13 -11.72
N PRO A 359 37.58 -15.25 -11.50
CA PRO A 359 37.40 -16.25 -10.44
C PRO A 359 38.25 -16.05 -9.17
N GLU A 360 38.99 -14.93 -9.04
CA GLU A 360 40.08 -14.76 -8.06
C GLU A 360 39.60 -14.77 -6.59
N ASP A 361 38.56 -13.99 -6.26
CA ASP A 361 37.96 -13.90 -4.93
C ASP A 361 36.76 -14.86 -4.79
N VAL A 362 35.96 -14.99 -5.86
CA VAL A 362 34.74 -15.80 -5.92
C VAL A 362 34.70 -16.59 -7.23
N LYS A 363 34.41 -17.90 -7.17
CA LYS A 363 34.63 -18.82 -8.30
C LYS A 363 33.64 -18.65 -9.46
N THR A 364 32.42 -18.19 -9.19
CA THR A 364 31.37 -18.08 -10.21
C THR A 364 30.67 -16.72 -10.17
N VAL A 365 30.20 -16.28 -11.34
CA VAL A 365 29.45 -15.02 -11.47
C VAL A 365 28.10 -15.09 -10.76
N GLN A 366 27.44 -16.26 -10.76
CA GLN A 366 26.20 -16.50 -10.04
C GLN A 366 26.37 -16.35 -8.52
N GLU A 367 27.45 -16.90 -7.94
CA GLU A 367 27.77 -16.77 -6.51
C GLU A 367 28.07 -15.32 -6.13
N ALA A 368 28.85 -14.61 -6.95
CA ALA A 368 29.13 -13.19 -6.75
C ALA A 368 27.86 -12.33 -6.84
N LEU A 369 26.99 -12.56 -7.82
CA LEU A 369 25.69 -11.86 -7.96
C LEU A 369 24.70 -12.18 -6.84
N ALA A 370 24.78 -13.37 -6.24
CA ALA A 370 23.94 -13.75 -5.09
C ALA A 370 24.44 -13.13 -3.76
N ALA A 371 25.75 -12.92 -3.62
CA ALA A 371 26.36 -12.27 -2.45
C ALA A 371 26.49 -10.74 -2.58
N ALA A 372 26.11 -10.18 -3.73
CA ALA A 372 26.24 -8.77 -4.06
C ALA A 372 25.29 -7.85 -3.29
N ARG A 373 25.72 -6.60 -3.14
CA ARG A 373 25.02 -5.47 -2.56
C ARG A 373 25.09 -4.29 -3.52
N ASP A 374 24.24 -3.29 -3.31
CA ASP A 374 24.34 -2.03 -4.03
C ASP A 374 25.74 -1.41 -3.88
N ARG A 375 26.28 -0.89 -4.98
CA ARG A 375 27.64 -0.32 -5.10
C ARG A 375 28.82 -1.31 -5.05
N ASP A 376 28.60 -2.62 -5.03
CA ASP A 376 29.69 -3.57 -5.28
C ASP A 376 30.16 -3.50 -6.75
N ARG A 377 31.44 -3.75 -6.98
CA ARG A 377 32.05 -3.85 -8.31
C ARG A 377 32.52 -5.29 -8.55
N LEU A 378 31.89 -5.97 -9.50
CA LEU A 378 32.12 -7.36 -9.87
C LEU A 378 32.98 -7.40 -11.14
N VAL A 379 34.22 -7.87 -11.04
CA VAL A 379 35.20 -7.85 -12.14
C VAL A 379 35.41 -9.26 -12.68
N LEU A 380 34.99 -9.50 -13.91
CA LEU A 380 35.15 -10.78 -14.62
C LEU A 380 36.47 -10.80 -15.37
N ALA A 381 37.29 -11.81 -15.10
CA ALA A 381 38.52 -12.05 -15.86
C ALA A 381 38.24 -12.32 -17.35
N GLU A 382 39.29 -12.17 -18.16
CA GLU A 382 39.29 -12.51 -19.59
C GLU A 382 38.97 -14.00 -19.77
N GLY A 383 38.00 -14.33 -20.63
CA GLY A 383 37.46 -15.68 -20.76
C GLY A 383 35.96 -15.72 -21.03
N THR A 384 35.38 -16.92 -20.97
CA THR A 384 33.98 -17.19 -21.29
C THR A 384 33.21 -17.64 -20.05
N TRP A 385 32.05 -17.04 -19.83
CA TRP A 385 31.24 -17.18 -18.62
C TRP A 385 29.80 -17.59 -18.98
N GLU A 386 29.40 -18.78 -18.51
CA GLU A 386 28.06 -19.32 -18.76
C GLU A 386 27.02 -18.75 -17.78
N GLY A 387 25.99 -18.11 -18.33
CA GLY A 387 24.82 -17.60 -17.64
C GLY A 387 23.61 -18.56 -17.71
N PRO A 388 22.36 -18.05 -17.66
CA PRO A 388 21.98 -16.64 -17.59
C PRO A 388 22.34 -15.98 -16.24
N PHE A 389 22.41 -14.65 -16.23
CA PHE A 389 22.78 -13.84 -15.07
C PHE A 389 21.64 -12.91 -14.64
N LEU A 390 21.22 -13.00 -13.38
CA LEU A 390 20.19 -12.12 -12.79
C LEU A 390 20.85 -11.08 -11.89
N ILE A 391 20.92 -9.83 -12.36
CA ILE A 391 21.46 -8.71 -11.58
C ILE A 391 20.39 -8.23 -10.60
N GLY A 392 20.56 -8.60 -9.33
CA GLY A 392 19.60 -8.37 -8.25
C GLY A 392 19.82 -7.13 -7.39
N ALA A 393 20.91 -6.38 -7.62
CA ALA A 393 21.35 -5.21 -6.87
C ALA A 393 22.05 -4.19 -7.80
N ALA A 394 22.24 -2.95 -7.34
CA ALA A 394 22.86 -1.86 -8.10
C ALA A 394 24.40 -1.97 -8.14
N VAL A 395 24.89 -3.04 -8.77
CA VAL A 395 26.33 -3.37 -8.93
C VAL A 395 26.94 -2.72 -10.17
N GLU A 396 28.27 -2.67 -10.21
CA GLU A 396 29.06 -2.44 -11.42
C GLU A 396 29.67 -3.77 -11.90
N LEU A 397 29.14 -4.32 -12.99
CA LEU A 397 29.63 -5.56 -13.62
C LEU A 397 30.59 -5.20 -14.75
N GLU A 398 31.86 -5.58 -14.62
CA GLU A 398 32.95 -5.18 -15.52
C GLU A 398 33.65 -6.40 -16.13
N GLY A 399 34.03 -6.28 -17.39
CA GLY A 399 34.98 -7.17 -18.06
C GLY A 399 35.80 -6.42 -19.11
N VAL A 400 36.58 -7.15 -19.91
CA VAL A 400 37.42 -6.57 -20.97
C VAL A 400 36.76 -6.78 -22.33
N SER A 401 36.41 -5.69 -23.02
CA SER A 401 35.62 -5.73 -24.26
C SER A 401 36.30 -6.56 -25.35
N GLY A 402 35.55 -7.52 -25.93
CA GLY A 402 36.07 -8.48 -26.90
C GLY A 402 36.91 -9.63 -26.31
N LYS A 403 37.05 -9.71 -24.98
CA LYS A 403 37.77 -10.79 -24.29
C LYS A 403 36.96 -11.47 -23.16
N THR A 404 36.12 -10.72 -22.46
CA THR A 404 35.19 -11.26 -21.46
C THR A 404 33.85 -11.51 -22.15
N ILE A 405 33.56 -12.78 -22.43
CA ILE A 405 32.34 -13.23 -23.11
C ILE A 405 31.37 -13.76 -22.05
N VAL A 406 30.15 -13.23 -22.02
CA VAL A 406 29.02 -13.80 -21.27
C VAL A 406 28.03 -14.41 -22.26
N GLN A 407 27.59 -15.65 -22.00
CA GLN A 407 26.72 -16.38 -22.93
C GLN A 407 25.80 -17.39 -22.23
N CYS A 408 24.73 -17.80 -22.90
CA CYS A 408 23.86 -18.91 -22.48
C CYS A 408 23.17 -19.56 -23.71
N PRO A 409 22.53 -20.74 -23.57
CA PRO A 409 21.63 -21.26 -24.60
C PRO A 409 20.47 -20.29 -24.84
N ALA A 410 20.03 -20.12 -26.09
CA ALA A 410 18.96 -19.17 -26.42
C ALA A 410 17.64 -19.46 -25.68
N GLY A 411 17.25 -20.74 -25.58
CA GLY A 411 16.06 -21.17 -24.85
C GLY A 411 16.19 -21.13 -23.32
N ALA A 412 17.33 -20.69 -22.76
CA ALA A 412 17.53 -20.55 -21.32
C ALA A 412 17.10 -19.18 -20.76
N GLY A 413 16.75 -18.22 -21.63
CA GLY A 413 16.41 -16.84 -21.25
C GLY A 413 17.46 -15.83 -21.72
N SER A 414 17.30 -14.57 -21.31
CA SER A 414 18.28 -13.52 -21.58
C SER A 414 19.60 -13.78 -20.83
N VAL A 415 20.73 -13.57 -21.51
CA VAL A 415 22.09 -13.70 -20.94
C VAL A 415 22.25 -12.84 -19.68
N ILE A 416 21.73 -11.61 -19.70
CA ILE A 416 21.63 -10.74 -18.52
C ILE A 416 20.20 -10.25 -18.35
N SER A 417 19.62 -10.45 -17.17
CA SER A 417 18.36 -9.82 -16.75
C SER A 417 18.62 -8.90 -15.58
N ILE A 418 18.21 -7.64 -15.69
CA ILE A 418 18.20 -6.71 -14.54
C ILE A 418 16.88 -6.90 -13.80
N ARG A 419 16.93 -7.18 -12.50
CA ARG A 419 15.73 -7.40 -11.68
C ARG A 419 14.95 -6.09 -11.53
N ALA A 420 13.63 -6.15 -11.73
CA ALA A 420 12.72 -5.02 -11.50
C ALA A 420 12.95 -4.37 -10.12
N GLY A 421 12.93 -3.05 -10.07
CA GLY A 421 13.23 -2.24 -8.88
C GLY A 421 14.71 -1.88 -8.68
N VAL A 422 15.67 -2.60 -9.29
CA VAL A 422 17.09 -2.23 -9.27
C VAL A 422 17.30 -0.91 -10.01
N LYS A 423 18.11 0.00 -9.45
CA LYS A 423 18.42 1.30 -10.05
C LYS A 423 19.89 1.65 -9.94
N GLY A 424 20.53 1.91 -11.09
CA GLY A 424 21.94 2.29 -11.17
C GLY A 424 22.90 1.11 -11.24
N ALA A 425 22.42 -0.07 -11.65
CA ALA A 425 23.31 -1.14 -12.10
C ALA A 425 24.09 -0.66 -13.33
N ARG A 426 25.37 -0.99 -13.41
CA ARG A 426 26.25 -0.66 -14.55
C ARG A 426 26.84 -1.94 -15.12
N VAL A 427 26.90 -2.05 -16.44
CA VAL A 427 27.52 -3.17 -17.15
C VAL A 427 28.50 -2.60 -18.16
N SER A 428 29.76 -3.04 -18.11
CA SER A 428 30.81 -2.51 -18.98
C SER A 428 31.77 -3.55 -19.52
N GLY A 429 32.24 -3.34 -20.75
CA GLY A 429 33.28 -4.17 -21.38
C GLY A 429 32.93 -5.65 -21.59
N LEU A 430 31.65 -6.02 -21.65
CA LEU A 430 31.22 -7.40 -21.90
C LEU A 430 30.89 -7.63 -23.38
N THR A 431 31.33 -8.77 -23.92
CA THR A 431 30.73 -9.35 -25.13
C THR A 431 29.60 -10.29 -24.72
N ILE A 432 28.39 -10.05 -25.22
CA ILE A 432 27.15 -10.71 -24.78
C ILE A 432 26.55 -11.44 -25.98
N ARG A 433 26.25 -12.74 -25.88
CA ARG A 433 25.69 -13.54 -26.98
C ARG A 433 24.90 -14.77 -26.55
N HIS A 434 24.09 -15.35 -27.43
CA HIS A 434 23.61 -16.72 -27.27
C HIS A 434 24.64 -17.74 -27.81
N LEU A 435 24.59 -18.97 -27.31
CA LEU A 435 25.37 -20.10 -27.83
C LEU A 435 24.92 -20.57 -29.22
N SER A 436 23.65 -20.35 -29.55
CA SER A 436 22.99 -20.78 -30.77
C SER A 436 21.90 -19.79 -31.16
N PHE A 437 21.59 -19.72 -32.45
CA PHE A 437 20.38 -19.03 -32.90
C PHE A 437 19.14 -19.87 -32.54
N ASP A 438 18.04 -19.20 -32.20
CA ASP A 438 16.71 -19.81 -32.10
C ASP A 438 15.83 -19.15 -33.16
N ALA A 439 15.14 -19.98 -33.95
CA ALA A 439 14.33 -19.56 -35.08
C ALA A 439 12.84 -19.41 -34.73
N GLY A 440 12.38 -19.91 -33.57
CA GLY A 440 10.96 -19.83 -33.16
C GLY A 440 10.43 -18.40 -33.05
N ASP A 441 9.12 -18.22 -33.07
CA ASP A 441 8.50 -16.88 -33.12
C ASP A 441 8.63 -16.10 -31.80
N GLU A 442 8.83 -16.78 -30.68
CA GLU A 442 9.06 -16.19 -29.35
C GLU A 442 10.54 -16.34 -28.97
N ARG A 443 11.29 -15.23 -28.90
CA ARG A 443 12.75 -15.25 -28.73
C ARG A 443 13.20 -14.32 -27.60
N PHE A 444 14.10 -14.81 -26.76
CA PHE A 444 14.74 -13.98 -25.75
C PHE A 444 15.73 -12.97 -26.36
N SER A 445 15.70 -11.75 -25.83
CA SER A 445 16.74 -10.73 -26.00
C SER A 445 18.03 -11.13 -25.29
N LEU A 446 19.21 -10.67 -25.74
CA LEU A 446 20.45 -10.92 -24.99
C LEU A 446 20.45 -10.27 -23.60
N VAL A 447 19.90 -9.05 -23.50
CA VAL A 447 19.76 -8.33 -22.24
C VAL A 447 18.34 -7.79 -22.07
N LEU A 448 17.77 -7.99 -20.88
CA LEU A 448 16.46 -7.50 -20.49
C LEU A 448 16.55 -6.49 -19.33
N VAL A 449 15.95 -5.32 -19.52
CA VAL A 449 15.77 -4.27 -18.51
C VAL A 449 14.27 -4.06 -18.29
N GLY A 450 13.65 -4.96 -17.52
CA GLY A 450 12.25 -4.89 -17.10
C GLY A 450 12.10 -4.16 -15.77
N GLY A 451 11.42 -3.01 -15.75
CA GLY A 451 11.10 -2.27 -14.53
C GLY A 451 12.31 -1.82 -13.68
N ALA A 452 13.49 -1.69 -14.30
CA ALA A 452 14.77 -1.40 -13.65
C ALA A 452 15.54 -0.28 -14.39
N HIS A 453 16.52 0.34 -13.76
CA HIS A 453 17.40 1.33 -14.39
C HIS A 453 18.84 0.80 -14.48
N ALA A 454 19.41 0.72 -15.68
CA ALA A 454 20.77 0.23 -15.91
C ALA A 454 21.55 0.98 -17.01
N ASP A 455 22.84 1.18 -16.78
CA ASP A 455 23.76 1.82 -17.75
C ASP A 455 24.68 0.76 -18.38
N PHE A 456 24.89 0.85 -19.70
CA PHE A 456 25.72 -0.04 -20.50
C PHE A 456 26.81 0.75 -21.23
N SER A 457 28.07 0.35 -21.13
CA SER A 457 29.18 1.05 -21.79
C SER A 457 30.25 0.13 -22.37
N ASP A 458 30.68 0.43 -23.61
CA ASP A 458 31.75 -0.28 -24.34
C ASP A 458 31.51 -1.81 -24.48
N CYS A 459 30.26 -2.26 -24.36
CA CYS A 459 29.82 -3.65 -24.52
C CYS A 459 29.53 -4.00 -25.98
N HIS A 460 29.56 -5.29 -26.33
CA HIS A 460 29.21 -5.81 -27.65
C HIS A 460 28.14 -6.90 -27.55
N PHE A 461 26.91 -6.55 -27.93
CA PHE A 461 25.73 -7.41 -27.96
C PHE A 461 25.62 -8.05 -29.35
N MET A 462 25.83 -9.36 -29.47
CA MET A 462 25.90 -10.03 -30.77
C MET A 462 25.26 -11.41 -30.81
N GLN A 463 24.77 -11.81 -31.98
CA GLN A 463 24.28 -13.16 -32.23
C GLN A 463 23.19 -13.61 -31.23
N GLY A 464 22.37 -12.66 -30.77
CA GLY A 464 21.14 -12.94 -30.03
C GLY A 464 20.03 -13.42 -30.94
N SER A 465 19.15 -14.27 -30.41
CA SER A 465 18.00 -14.80 -31.17
C SER A 465 16.90 -13.74 -31.32
N GLY A 466 16.59 -13.01 -30.25
CA GLY A 466 15.71 -11.85 -30.26
C GLY A 466 16.49 -10.53 -30.39
N HIS A 467 16.11 -9.54 -29.57
CA HIS A 467 16.78 -8.23 -29.54
C HIS A 467 18.18 -8.29 -28.90
N GLY A 468 19.09 -7.39 -29.29
CA GLY A 468 20.35 -7.22 -28.56
C GLY A 468 20.13 -6.64 -27.16
N LEU A 469 19.25 -5.64 -27.02
CA LEU A 469 18.78 -5.12 -25.73
C LEU A 469 17.27 -4.87 -25.81
N ALA A 470 16.53 -5.31 -24.80
CA ALA A 470 15.10 -5.02 -24.62
C ALA A 470 14.88 -4.24 -23.32
N VAL A 471 14.14 -3.12 -23.41
CA VAL A 471 13.82 -2.23 -22.28
C VAL A 471 12.30 -2.11 -22.17
N MET A 472 11.73 -2.49 -21.03
CA MET A 472 10.27 -2.60 -20.90
C MET A 472 9.78 -2.40 -19.46
N GLU A 473 8.46 -2.39 -19.26
CA GLU A 473 7.81 -2.34 -17.94
C GLU A 473 8.20 -1.10 -17.09
N ARG A 474 8.42 0.06 -17.73
CA ARG A 474 8.99 1.29 -17.12
C ARG A 474 10.49 1.18 -16.80
N GLY A 475 11.20 0.31 -17.50
CA GLY A 475 12.64 0.22 -17.46
C GLY A 475 13.31 1.43 -18.13
N HIS A 476 14.50 1.79 -17.67
CA HIS A 476 15.36 2.79 -18.28
C HIS A 476 16.72 2.18 -18.58
N ALA A 477 17.14 2.21 -19.85
CA ALA A 477 18.52 1.90 -20.20
C ALA A 477 19.24 3.12 -20.77
N LYS A 478 20.48 3.32 -20.31
CA LYS A 478 21.43 4.26 -20.90
C LYS A 478 22.54 3.46 -21.58
N VAL A 479 22.84 3.74 -22.85
CA VAL A 479 23.72 2.89 -23.67
C VAL A 479 24.71 3.76 -24.41
N VAL A 480 26.01 3.56 -24.16
CA VAL A 480 27.08 4.48 -24.58
C VAL A 480 28.26 3.72 -25.19
N ARG A 481 28.65 4.06 -26.44
CA ARG A 481 29.76 3.42 -27.20
C ARG A 481 29.64 1.90 -27.40
N CYS A 482 28.46 1.32 -27.18
CA CYS A 482 28.23 -0.11 -27.36
C CYS A 482 28.08 -0.50 -28.84
N ARG A 483 28.27 -1.79 -29.13
CA ARG A 483 28.03 -2.39 -30.45
C ARG A 483 26.88 -3.40 -30.40
N PHE A 484 26.00 -3.38 -31.40
CA PHE A 484 24.89 -4.31 -31.57
C PHE A 484 24.95 -4.92 -32.97
N SER A 485 25.23 -6.22 -33.11
CA SER A 485 25.41 -6.82 -34.43
C SER A 485 24.88 -8.24 -34.58
N GLU A 486 24.32 -8.57 -35.75
CA GLU A 486 23.86 -9.93 -36.08
C GLU A 486 22.79 -10.47 -35.11
N ASN A 487 22.01 -9.59 -34.47
CA ASN A 487 20.89 -10.00 -33.63
C ASN A 487 19.65 -10.33 -34.48
N GLY A 488 18.90 -11.34 -34.06
CA GLY A 488 17.80 -11.95 -34.81
C GLY A 488 16.49 -11.16 -34.85
N TRP A 489 16.42 -10.03 -34.13
CA TRP A 489 15.41 -8.97 -34.28
C TRP A 489 16.13 -7.60 -34.38
N ASN A 490 15.70 -6.60 -33.63
CA ASN A 490 16.39 -5.29 -33.52
C ASN A 490 17.73 -5.36 -32.77
N GLY A 491 18.62 -4.40 -33.02
CA GLY A 491 19.78 -4.17 -32.16
C GLY A 491 19.36 -3.72 -30.76
N MET A 492 18.60 -2.62 -30.66
CA MET A 492 17.95 -2.17 -29.43
C MET A 492 16.44 -2.05 -29.61
N ALA A 493 15.68 -2.39 -28.57
CA ALA A 493 14.22 -2.29 -28.51
C ALA A 493 13.77 -1.66 -27.18
N VAL A 494 12.81 -0.73 -27.23
CA VAL A 494 12.16 -0.19 -26.01
C VAL A 494 10.65 -0.10 -26.19
N MET A 495 9.89 -0.59 -25.20
CA MET A 495 8.43 -0.68 -25.30
C MET A 495 7.71 -0.41 -23.96
N GLY A 496 6.49 0.09 -24.04
CA GLY A 496 5.61 0.27 -22.89
C GLY A 496 5.69 1.65 -22.23
N LEU A 497 4.54 2.10 -21.73
CA LEU A 497 4.37 3.41 -21.08
C LEU A 497 5.38 3.65 -19.96
N GLY A 498 6.21 4.68 -20.14
CA GLY A 498 7.20 5.11 -19.17
C GLY A 498 8.53 4.35 -19.23
N SER A 499 8.71 3.46 -20.21
CA SER A 499 10.04 2.92 -20.55
C SER A 499 10.85 3.96 -21.34
N LEU A 500 12.16 4.02 -21.13
CA LEU A 500 13.06 5.01 -21.73
C LEU A 500 14.37 4.36 -22.24
N LEU A 501 14.82 4.77 -23.42
CA LEU A 501 16.15 4.45 -23.95
C LEU A 501 16.93 5.75 -24.26
N GLU A 502 18.04 5.96 -23.54
CA GLU A 502 19.08 6.93 -23.87
C GLU A 502 20.23 6.21 -24.60
N ALA A 503 20.45 6.48 -25.88
CA ALA A 503 21.52 5.86 -26.67
C ALA A 503 22.45 6.91 -27.29
N ASP A 504 23.72 6.97 -26.86
CA ASP A 504 24.74 7.90 -27.36
C ASP A 504 25.96 7.18 -27.98
N GLY A 505 26.24 7.46 -29.25
CA GLY A 505 27.49 7.03 -29.91
C GLY A 505 27.65 5.52 -30.15
N ASN A 506 26.55 4.77 -30.26
CA ASN A 506 26.56 3.32 -30.45
C ASN A 506 26.62 2.92 -31.94
N ASN A 507 27.07 1.69 -32.22
CA ASN A 507 27.12 1.12 -33.57
C ASN A 507 26.18 -0.10 -33.69
N LEU A 508 25.19 -0.04 -34.57
CA LEU A 508 24.13 -1.03 -34.73
C LEU A 508 24.12 -1.56 -36.18
N ASN A 509 24.76 -2.71 -36.39
CA ASN A 509 25.14 -3.20 -37.71
C ASN A 509 24.56 -4.58 -38.03
N GLY A 510 23.85 -4.72 -39.16
CA GLY A 510 23.47 -6.03 -39.70
C GLY A 510 22.43 -6.82 -38.89
N ASN A 511 21.68 -6.18 -37.99
CA ASN A 511 20.59 -6.82 -37.25
C ASN A 511 19.45 -7.22 -38.22
N PHE A 512 18.62 -8.20 -37.86
CA PHE A 512 17.61 -8.77 -38.77
C PHE A 512 16.39 -7.87 -38.98
N GLN A 513 16.03 -7.07 -37.98
CA GLN A 513 15.00 -6.03 -38.12
C GLN A 513 15.70 -4.67 -38.21
N ASN A 514 15.42 -3.77 -37.27
CA ASN A 514 15.95 -2.41 -37.29
C ASN A 514 17.27 -2.30 -36.49
N GLY A 515 17.98 -1.18 -36.64
CA GLY A 515 19.04 -0.82 -35.68
C GLY A 515 18.44 -0.59 -34.29
N ILE A 516 17.57 0.42 -34.18
CA ILE A 516 16.81 0.75 -32.96
C ILE A 516 15.31 0.77 -33.28
N GLU A 517 14.48 0.20 -32.42
CA GLU A 517 13.02 0.29 -32.50
C GLU A 517 12.40 0.72 -31.17
N SER A 518 11.36 1.57 -31.21
CA SER A 518 10.63 2.00 -30.02
C SER A 518 9.13 2.13 -30.27
N TRP A 519 8.30 1.50 -29.43
CA TRP A 519 6.84 1.44 -29.63
C TRP A 519 6.03 1.44 -28.33
N ASN A 520 4.70 1.49 -28.44
CA ASN A 520 3.75 1.37 -27.31
C ASN A 520 4.06 2.33 -26.13
N GLU A 521 4.05 3.65 -26.35
CA GLU A 521 4.23 4.68 -25.31
C GLU A 521 5.63 4.71 -24.65
N ALA A 522 6.64 4.10 -25.27
CA ALA A 522 8.05 4.24 -24.90
C ALA A 522 8.66 5.57 -25.37
N ALA A 523 9.59 6.15 -24.60
CA ALA A 523 10.33 7.35 -24.98
C ALA A 523 11.77 7.02 -25.44
N VAL A 524 12.33 7.85 -26.35
CA VAL A 524 13.71 7.68 -26.85
C VAL A 524 14.51 8.98 -26.95
N ILE A 525 15.79 8.91 -26.57
CA ILE A 525 16.80 9.95 -26.81
C ILE A 525 17.99 9.30 -27.52
N LEU A 526 18.08 9.46 -28.84
CA LEU A 526 19.03 8.78 -29.72
C LEU A 526 20.02 9.79 -30.30
N ARG A 527 21.28 9.76 -29.88
CA ARG A 527 22.34 10.69 -30.27
C ARG A 527 23.52 9.99 -30.93
N LYS A 528 23.98 10.49 -32.08
CA LYS A 528 25.27 10.09 -32.69
C LYS A 528 25.45 8.59 -32.96
N ASN A 529 24.36 7.82 -33.00
CA ASN A 529 24.41 6.38 -33.26
C ASN A 529 24.61 6.15 -34.76
N THR A 530 25.30 5.07 -35.09
CA THR A 530 25.51 4.60 -36.47
C THR A 530 24.68 3.34 -36.68
N CYS A 531 23.64 3.40 -37.51
CA CYS A 531 22.82 2.23 -37.85
C CYS A 531 23.07 1.84 -39.31
N THR A 532 23.76 0.71 -39.53
CA THR A 532 24.20 0.27 -40.87
C THR A 532 23.71 -1.12 -41.24
N GLY A 533 23.29 -1.31 -42.49
CA GLY A 533 23.06 -2.65 -43.05
C GLY A 533 22.02 -3.51 -42.32
N ASN A 534 21.18 -2.92 -41.47
CA ASN A 534 20.10 -3.64 -40.80
C ASN A 534 19.04 -4.01 -41.84
N SER A 535 18.42 -5.19 -41.72
CA SER A 535 17.56 -5.73 -42.79
C SER A 535 16.25 -4.95 -42.97
N ARG A 536 15.79 -4.22 -41.94
CA ARG A 536 14.72 -3.21 -42.04
C ARG A 536 15.30 -1.80 -41.95
N ASN A 537 14.91 -1.00 -40.96
CA ASN A 537 15.26 0.43 -40.89
C ASN A 537 16.51 0.70 -40.06
N GLY A 538 17.14 1.86 -40.24
CA GLY A 538 18.18 2.32 -39.32
C GLY A 538 17.61 2.58 -37.92
N ILE A 539 16.50 3.33 -37.85
CA ILE A 539 15.71 3.58 -36.64
C ILE A 539 14.22 3.52 -37.00
N HIS A 540 13.39 2.90 -36.16
CA HIS A 540 11.92 2.94 -36.25
C HIS A 540 11.31 3.45 -34.92
N ALA A 541 10.52 4.53 -35.01
CA ALA A 541 10.02 5.28 -33.87
C ALA A 541 8.49 5.43 -33.93
N ASP A 542 7.76 4.55 -33.22
CA ASP A 542 6.29 4.55 -33.12
C ASP A 542 5.85 4.76 -31.64
N ASN A 543 6.33 5.87 -31.07
CA ASN A 543 6.32 6.18 -29.63
C ASN A 543 4.93 6.49 -29.05
N GLY A 544 3.86 6.50 -29.84
CA GLY A 544 2.51 6.85 -29.38
C GLY A 544 2.41 8.31 -28.95
N SER A 545 1.98 8.56 -27.71
CA SER A 545 1.99 9.90 -27.11
C SER A 545 3.34 10.30 -26.48
N ALA A 546 4.27 9.34 -26.31
CA ALA A 546 5.60 9.60 -25.75
C ALA A 546 6.51 10.38 -26.73
N SER A 547 7.72 10.70 -26.27
CA SER A 547 8.65 11.59 -26.98
C SER A 547 9.73 10.85 -27.78
N ALA A 548 10.01 11.35 -28.99
CA ALA A 548 11.06 10.86 -29.87
C ALA A 548 12.09 11.96 -30.17
N ALA A 549 13.33 11.80 -29.68
CA ALA A 549 14.36 12.82 -29.78
C ALA A 549 15.63 12.25 -30.44
N VAL A 550 15.85 12.54 -31.72
CA VAL A 550 16.80 11.82 -32.61
C VAL A 550 17.77 12.82 -33.24
N PHE A 551 19.05 12.81 -32.82
CA PHE A 551 20.04 13.84 -33.18
C PHE A 551 21.35 13.26 -33.70
N GLU A 552 21.88 13.86 -34.78
CA GLU A 552 23.24 13.60 -35.28
C GLU A 552 23.55 12.11 -35.62
N ASN A 553 22.54 11.25 -35.79
CA ASN A 553 22.73 9.83 -36.09
C ASN A 553 23.05 9.63 -37.58
N GLU A 554 23.82 8.58 -37.91
CA GLU A 554 24.17 8.19 -39.28
C GLU A 554 23.51 6.86 -39.64
N LEU A 555 22.57 6.90 -40.59
CA LEU A 555 21.63 5.83 -40.89
C LEU A 555 21.81 5.44 -42.37
N SER A 556 22.55 4.36 -42.64
CA SER A 556 22.95 4.05 -44.02
C SER A 556 23.00 2.58 -44.42
N GLY A 557 22.68 2.30 -45.69
CA GLY A 557 22.72 0.93 -46.23
C GLY A 557 21.67 -0.03 -45.65
N ASN A 558 20.68 0.46 -44.91
CA ASN A 558 19.63 -0.38 -44.33
C ASN A 558 18.61 -0.82 -45.41
N GLY A 559 17.99 -1.98 -45.22
CA GLY A 559 17.16 -2.67 -46.23
C GLY A 559 15.80 -2.02 -46.50
N GLU A 560 15.30 -1.19 -45.58
CA GLU A 560 14.11 -0.36 -45.75
C GLU A 560 14.53 1.13 -45.80
N PHE A 561 14.19 1.93 -44.78
CA PHE A 561 14.49 3.35 -44.70
C PHE A 561 15.62 3.65 -43.70
N GLY A 562 16.19 4.86 -43.78
CA GLY A 562 17.12 5.33 -42.74
C GLY A 562 16.39 5.55 -41.40
N LEU A 563 15.29 6.28 -41.42
CA LEU A 563 14.43 6.57 -40.25
C LEU A 563 12.95 6.46 -40.63
N VAL A 564 12.16 5.79 -39.80
CA VAL A 564 10.69 5.82 -39.85
C VAL A 564 10.16 6.42 -38.55
N ILE A 565 9.31 7.45 -38.65
CA ILE A 565 8.59 8.03 -37.52
C ILE A 565 7.10 7.71 -37.69
N GLY A 566 6.64 6.65 -37.02
CA GLY A 566 5.25 6.16 -37.04
C GLY A 566 4.31 6.99 -36.17
N SER A 567 4.77 7.38 -34.99
CA SER A 567 4.05 8.28 -34.07
C SER A 567 4.98 8.83 -32.99
N ALA A 568 4.68 10.03 -32.50
CA ALA A 568 5.22 10.58 -31.25
C ALA A 568 4.40 11.82 -30.87
N GLY A 569 4.06 11.97 -29.58
CA GLY A 569 3.29 13.12 -29.10
C GLY A 569 4.09 14.43 -29.12
N SER A 570 5.42 14.32 -29.04
CA SER A 570 6.38 15.43 -29.18
C SER A 570 7.75 14.90 -29.62
N GLY A 571 8.60 15.76 -30.19
CA GLY A 571 9.95 15.33 -30.58
C GLY A 571 10.76 16.33 -31.38
N GLN A 572 12.02 15.98 -31.60
CA GLN A 572 12.94 16.67 -32.51
C GLN A 572 13.78 15.64 -33.27
N VAL A 573 13.90 15.82 -34.59
CA VAL A 573 14.76 15.03 -35.46
C VAL A 573 15.67 15.99 -36.21
N THR A 574 16.95 16.05 -35.82
CA THR A 574 17.85 17.14 -36.24
C THR A 574 19.29 16.71 -36.49
N GLY A 575 19.88 17.16 -37.60
CA GLY A 575 21.29 16.91 -37.94
C GLY A 575 21.63 15.47 -38.32
N ASN A 576 20.63 14.59 -38.52
CA ASN A 576 20.85 13.19 -38.87
C ASN A 576 21.23 13.05 -40.35
N LYS A 577 21.97 11.99 -40.69
CA LYS A 577 22.41 11.67 -42.05
C LYS A 577 21.79 10.37 -42.51
N LEU A 578 21.06 10.40 -43.63
CA LEU A 578 20.25 9.29 -44.12
C LEU A 578 20.62 9.02 -45.58
N PHE A 579 21.45 8.00 -45.84
CA PHE A 579 21.99 7.75 -47.18
C PHE A 579 22.18 6.28 -47.54
N LYS A 580 22.07 5.95 -48.84
CA LYS A 580 22.23 4.58 -49.39
C LYS A 580 21.30 3.52 -48.78
N ASN A 581 20.26 3.90 -48.05
CA ASN A 581 19.21 2.96 -47.62
C ASN A 581 18.36 2.58 -48.84
N PHE A 582 17.82 1.36 -48.87
CA PHE A 582 17.29 0.77 -50.09
C PHE A 582 15.93 1.33 -50.51
N LEU A 583 14.94 1.39 -49.61
CA LEU A 583 13.60 1.91 -49.93
C LEU A 583 13.49 3.44 -49.82
N GLY A 584 14.33 4.11 -49.04
CA GLY A 584 14.35 5.57 -48.99
C GLY A 584 15.09 6.18 -47.79
N GLY A 585 15.09 7.50 -47.69
CA GLY A 585 15.75 8.22 -46.60
C GLY A 585 14.95 8.22 -45.30
N MET A 586 13.80 8.89 -45.29
CA MET A 586 12.98 9.13 -44.10
C MET A 586 11.49 8.97 -44.40
N VAL A 587 10.72 8.41 -43.46
CA VAL A 587 9.25 8.36 -43.49
C VAL A 587 8.69 9.07 -42.26
N VAL A 588 7.65 9.89 -42.44
CA VAL A 588 6.89 10.51 -41.34
C VAL A 588 5.40 10.24 -41.53
N LYS A 589 4.80 9.47 -40.61
CA LYS A 589 3.35 9.21 -40.55
C LYS A 589 2.60 10.36 -39.85
N ALA A 590 1.30 10.52 -40.13
CA ALA A 590 0.51 11.65 -39.65
C ALA A 590 0.45 11.77 -38.11
N LYS A 591 0.52 10.65 -37.39
CA LYS A 591 0.59 10.61 -35.91
C LYS A 591 1.89 11.19 -35.33
N ALA A 592 2.90 11.47 -36.17
CA ALA A 592 4.16 12.12 -35.79
C ALA A 592 4.19 13.61 -36.18
N GLY A 593 3.09 14.20 -36.65
CA GLY A 593 3.04 15.59 -37.14
C GLY A 593 3.41 16.69 -36.13
N ASN A 594 3.53 16.37 -34.84
CA ASN A 594 4.02 17.27 -33.78
C ASN A 594 5.56 17.25 -33.61
N VAL A 595 6.26 16.36 -34.30
CA VAL A 595 7.73 16.23 -34.23
C VAL A 595 8.37 17.29 -35.14
N THR A 596 9.33 18.03 -34.60
CA THR A 596 10.10 19.00 -35.39
C THR A 596 11.20 18.29 -36.19
N VAL A 597 11.15 18.30 -37.52
CA VAL A 597 12.10 17.58 -38.40
C VAL A 597 12.84 18.57 -39.30
N LYS A 598 14.11 18.87 -38.99
CA LYS A 598 14.89 19.94 -39.65
C LYS A 598 16.40 19.67 -39.65
N ASP A 599 17.16 20.36 -40.49
CA ASP A 599 18.63 20.26 -40.59
C ASP A 599 19.17 18.84 -40.90
N ASN A 600 18.34 17.88 -41.36
CA ASN A 600 18.79 16.53 -41.71
C ASN A 600 19.33 16.46 -43.15
N GLU A 601 20.34 15.60 -43.38
CA GLU A 601 20.97 15.37 -44.68
C GLU A 601 20.49 14.05 -45.29
N ILE A 602 19.63 14.12 -46.32
CA ILE A 602 18.94 12.96 -46.89
C ILE A 602 19.33 12.78 -48.37
N ARG A 603 20.22 11.83 -48.67
CA ARG A 603 20.80 11.72 -50.03
C ARG A 603 21.16 10.32 -50.49
N ALA A 604 21.11 10.10 -51.80
CA ALA A 604 21.59 8.86 -52.44
C ALA A 604 20.96 7.57 -51.86
N ASN A 605 19.70 7.63 -51.40
CA ASN A 605 18.89 6.45 -51.08
C ASN A 605 18.28 5.86 -52.37
N GLY A 606 17.91 4.58 -52.35
CA GLY A 606 17.45 3.82 -53.52
C GLY A 606 16.01 4.11 -53.96
N GLY A 607 15.17 4.55 -53.04
CA GLY A 607 13.84 5.13 -53.32
C GLY A 607 13.78 6.61 -52.96
N PRO A 608 12.64 7.12 -52.46
CA PRO A 608 12.47 8.54 -52.15
C PRO A 608 13.41 9.07 -51.06
N GLY A 609 13.64 10.39 -51.05
CA GLY A 609 14.35 11.07 -49.96
C GLY A 609 13.50 11.10 -48.69
N LEU A 610 12.46 11.94 -48.68
CA LEU A 610 11.49 12.07 -47.60
C LEU A 610 10.10 11.64 -48.07
N VAL A 611 9.41 10.86 -47.26
CA VAL A 611 8.03 10.41 -47.49
C VAL A 611 7.13 11.00 -46.41
N LEU A 612 6.11 11.76 -46.81
CA LEU A 612 5.15 12.42 -45.94
C LEU A 612 3.73 11.86 -46.15
N ASP A 613 3.16 11.37 -45.06
CA ASP A 613 1.78 10.88 -44.98
C ASP A 613 0.74 11.98 -45.18
N LYS A 614 -0.47 11.55 -45.54
CA LYS A 614 -1.61 12.39 -45.90
C LYS A 614 -2.01 13.34 -44.77
N GLY A 615 -1.99 14.65 -45.08
CA GLY A 615 -2.32 15.72 -44.14
C GLY A 615 -1.10 16.41 -43.52
N ILE A 616 0.11 15.87 -43.70
CA ILE A 616 1.35 16.57 -43.34
C ILE A 616 1.68 17.63 -44.41
N SER A 617 2.07 18.83 -43.99
CA SER A 617 2.55 19.88 -44.91
C SER A 617 4.05 19.78 -45.12
N GLU A 618 4.49 19.68 -46.38
CA GLU A 618 5.90 19.73 -46.79
C GLU A 618 6.63 20.99 -46.29
N THR A 619 5.92 22.11 -46.11
CA THR A 619 6.50 23.38 -45.67
C THR A 619 7.23 23.30 -44.32
N ALA A 620 6.84 22.37 -43.44
CA ALA A 620 7.49 22.13 -42.15
C ALA A 620 8.85 21.40 -42.26
N TYR A 621 9.22 20.92 -43.47
CA TYR A 621 10.40 20.09 -43.72
C TYR A 621 11.44 20.78 -44.63
N LEU A 622 11.22 22.04 -45.01
CA LEU A 622 12.09 22.80 -45.93
C LEU A 622 13.51 23.08 -45.38
N GLU A 623 13.72 22.97 -44.06
CA GLU A 623 15.03 23.07 -43.41
C GLU A 623 15.89 21.79 -43.59
N ASN A 624 15.40 20.73 -44.26
CA ASN A 624 16.15 19.51 -44.53
C ASN A 624 16.84 19.54 -45.91
N ARG A 625 18.07 19.02 -46.00
CA ARG A 625 18.85 18.96 -47.25
C ARG A 625 18.62 17.63 -47.96
N ILE A 626 17.68 17.62 -48.90
CA ILE A 626 17.24 16.40 -49.59
C ILE A 626 17.70 16.43 -51.05
N SER A 627 18.55 15.49 -51.47
CA SER A 627 19.15 15.55 -52.83
C SER A 627 19.75 14.23 -53.32
N GLY A 628 19.68 13.99 -54.64
CA GLY A 628 20.35 12.85 -55.28
C GLY A 628 19.85 11.47 -54.85
N ASN A 629 18.67 11.37 -54.22
CA ASN A 629 17.97 10.10 -54.02
C ASN A 629 17.43 9.62 -55.38
N ALA A 630 17.31 8.30 -55.58
CA ALA A 630 16.91 7.75 -56.89
C ALA A 630 15.39 7.80 -57.15
N GLY A 631 14.57 7.85 -56.09
CA GLY A 631 13.16 8.23 -56.17
C GLY A 631 12.93 9.75 -56.10
N GLU A 632 11.68 10.15 -55.86
CA GLU A 632 11.32 11.55 -55.59
C GLU A 632 12.09 12.10 -54.38
N GLN A 633 12.50 13.37 -54.41
CA GLN A 633 13.25 13.93 -53.27
C GLN A 633 12.31 14.12 -52.07
N VAL A 634 11.11 14.65 -52.28
CA VAL A 634 10.00 14.60 -51.33
C VAL A 634 8.80 13.98 -52.04
N MET A 635 8.19 12.98 -51.40
CA MET A 635 6.97 12.31 -51.84
C MET A 635 5.89 12.57 -50.78
N THR A 636 4.71 13.04 -51.19
CA THR A 636 3.68 13.56 -50.27
C THR A 636 2.30 13.00 -50.54
N GLY A 637 1.44 12.96 -49.52
CA GLY A 637 0.01 12.66 -49.70
C GLY A 637 -0.31 11.18 -49.91
N LEU A 638 0.67 10.30 -49.70
CA LEU A 638 0.43 8.86 -49.57
C LEU A 638 -0.46 8.60 -48.36
N ASP A 639 -1.32 7.59 -48.44
CA ASP A 639 -2.12 7.13 -47.30
C ASP A 639 -1.36 6.01 -46.58
N LEU A 640 -0.57 6.35 -45.55
CA LEU A 640 0.25 5.40 -44.80
C LEU A 640 -0.50 4.77 -43.61
N SER A 641 -1.84 4.88 -43.60
CA SER A 641 -2.71 4.38 -42.52
C SER A 641 -2.95 2.86 -42.57
N SER A 642 -2.51 2.17 -43.62
CA SER A 642 -2.67 0.73 -43.81
C SER A 642 -1.67 -0.11 -42.99
N ASP A 643 -1.73 0.02 -41.67
CA ASP A 643 -1.15 -0.98 -40.75
C ASP A 643 -2.16 -2.13 -40.61
N LYS A 644 -1.81 -3.30 -41.16
CA LYS A 644 -2.67 -4.50 -41.19
C LYS A 644 -1.85 -5.79 -41.12
#